data_AF-A0A3A8NFL6-F1
#
_entry.id   AF-A0A3A8NFL6-F1
#
_cell.length_a   1.000
_cell.length_b   1.000
_cell.length_c   1.000
_cell.angle_alpha   90.00
_cell.angle_beta   90.00
_cell.angle_gamma   90.00
#
_symmetry.space_group_name_H-M   'P 1'
#
loop_
_entity.id
_entity.type
_entity.pdbx_description
1 polymer ?
#
loop_
_entity_poly.entity_id
_entity_poly.type
_entity_poly.pdbx_seq_one_letter_code
_entity_poly.pdbx_strand_id
1 'polypeptide(L)'
;MKNVEDVYRLTPAQRELLMPPSPPAEAPIEHLVAATRGVLDEAALEEALRELVRRHTALRTAFFLQGMPEPMQVVREKLAPSLERAEAPQGLESWLEADRKRGMGLTAAPLVRLSVVRTSAEASFLVFAWHAAALDAGAARLCLEELLRLYQATREKTDAALEKARPFREYLAWMEAQGAGDAETHLKETLKDPRPTLLPTRSDTGTAPGVTGLQQLLLPATESGNVLAFLRKHKLGLGTLLQAAWALMLRHHTGSTEVVFGAQVPGRTAALVQGRPLAGRFAHLRPRRFAIPAQGTPLRWLRALQAELSEAQRHEYVSQAQVRQWLKLPEDAALFQSAVLAWEPPDEDTLKPLARAQGLGAFRHVASPPPCSLTVEAVAGERLALRLHHDANRFAPLDVIRLAGQLSALLDVLVTQPDRELSSLGEVLDAAGGATRSPATAGTSVGPEELRALLAWHPEVRSVDVRVEGSQLVAHVVPTRRRARKLDFGLFFFADEDAGTTDKYRLLLEAAKFGDANGFSSVSTPERHFHEHGGIYPNPSLLAAGIATMTKHISLRAGSVVLPLQSPFRVAEEWSIVDNLSGGRAGISIASGWVPNDFALYPEHFARKRDVMWENLEKVERLWRGESVTARDGAGKDVELKVFPRPIQPRLPTWVTCATDPALFERTGVGGYNVLTSLLGQPLEEALEKIGLYHAAADKVGHARDSRTATLMMHTFVGQDVDDVLDTVRGPLTAYLRAHVALMQTMVKSLDLQVDINEPKWADYLASYAFERYYRSGALIGTVTSCLPMVDKLLSGDVDEVACLIDFGVGTDAVLESLTHLAELKRLVQDESLRMQRVLTEYLAERLPGARPELTVRLTDSLSAEHPVPTR
;
A
#
# COMPACT_ATOMS: atom_id res chain seq x y z
N MET A 1 -3.48 6.59 -50.17
CA MET A 1 -3.30 6.11 -48.77
C MET A 1 -3.45 4.59 -48.78
N LYS A 2 -2.38 3.83 -48.59
CA LYS A 2 -2.46 2.37 -48.39
C LYS A 2 -2.76 2.15 -46.89
N ASN A 3 -3.70 1.28 -46.51
CA ASN A 3 -4.13 1.01 -45.12
C ASN A 3 -5.16 1.99 -44.48
N VAL A 4 -6.28 2.26 -45.18
CA VAL A 4 -7.43 3.02 -44.66
C VAL A 4 -8.71 2.25 -45.01
N GLU A 5 -9.54 1.95 -44.01
CA GLU A 5 -10.84 1.28 -44.21
C GLU A 5 -12.00 2.27 -44.25
N ASP A 6 -11.97 3.30 -43.40
CA ASP A 6 -13.07 4.26 -43.27
C ASP A 6 -12.56 5.61 -42.77
N VAL A 7 -13.31 6.67 -43.06
CA VAL A 7 -13.00 8.05 -42.65
C VAL A 7 -14.31 8.78 -42.35
N TYR A 8 -14.44 9.30 -41.14
CA TYR A 8 -15.64 10.01 -40.70
C TYR A 8 -15.33 11.11 -39.68
N ARG A 9 -16.29 12.01 -39.45
CA ARG A 9 -16.15 13.14 -38.52
C ARG A 9 -16.01 12.67 -37.07
N LEU A 10 -15.41 13.51 -36.21
CA LEU A 10 -15.45 13.30 -34.76
C LEU A 10 -16.89 13.36 -34.26
N THR A 11 -17.23 12.52 -33.28
CA THR A 11 -18.48 12.68 -32.53
C THR A 11 -18.43 13.96 -31.70
N PRO A 12 -19.58 14.49 -31.27
CA PRO A 12 -19.60 15.68 -30.44
C PRO A 12 -18.83 15.47 -29.11
N ALA A 13 -18.98 14.29 -28.47
CA ALA A 13 -18.24 13.91 -27.27
C ALA A 13 -16.71 13.82 -27.48
N GLN A 14 -16.27 13.37 -28.65
CA GLN A 14 -14.84 13.33 -28.99
C GLN A 14 -14.29 14.73 -29.26
N ARG A 15 -15.06 15.59 -29.93
CA ARG A 15 -14.67 16.99 -30.20
C ARG A 15 -14.52 17.77 -28.91
N GLU A 16 -15.44 17.62 -27.97
CA GLU A 16 -15.35 18.27 -26.64
C GLU A 16 -14.11 17.85 -25.87
N LEU A 17 -13.74 16.57 -25.94
CA LEU A 17 -12.56 16.04 -25.26
C LEU A 17 -11.25 16.54 -25.91
N LEU A 18 -11.19 16.50 -27.25
CA LEU A 18 -9.96 16.75 -28.00
C LEU A 18 -9.73 18.22 -28.35
N MET A 19 -10.78 19.03 -28.34
CA MET A 19 -10.75 20.45 -28.71
C MET A 19 -11.55 21.31 -27.71
N PRO A 20 -11.21 21.26 -26.41
CA PRO A 20 -11.88 22.09 -25.41
C PRO A 20 -11.53 23.59 -25.58
N PRO A 21 -12.35 24.51 -25.03
CA PRO A 21 -12.15 25.96 -25.17
C PRO A 21 -10.83 26.50 -24.59
N SER A 22 -10.30 25.83 -23.57
CA SER A 22 -8.98 26.10 -22.99
C SER A 22 -8.14 24.82 -23.12
N PRO A 23 -6.94 24.86 -23.71
CA PRO A 23 -6.15 23.67 -23.99
C PRO A 23 -5.67 23.02 -22.68
N PRO A 24 -6.05 21.75 -22.39
CA PRO A 24 -5.38 20.92 -21.42
C PRO A 24 -4.09 20.37 -22.02
N ALA A 25 -3.20 19.89 -21.15
CA ALA A 25 -2.09 19.03 -21.55
C ALA A 25 -2.63 17.65 -21.97
N GLU A 26 -3.09 17.53 -23.22
CA GLU A 26 -3.63 16.31 -23.84
C GLU A 26 -4.86 15.69 -23.14
N ALA A 27 -5.60 14.84 -23.86
CA ALA A 27 -6.71 14.10 -23.28
C ALA A 27 -6.17 12.91 -22.44
N PRO A 28 -6.81 12.55 -21.33
CA PRO A 28 -6.20 11.65 -20.36
C PRO A 28 -6.12 10.20 -20.87
N ILE A 29 -5.04 9.54 -20.49
CA ILE A 29 -4.94 8.08 -20.52
C ILE A 29 -5.58 7.54 -19.25
N GLU A 30 -6.38 6.49 -19.43
CA GLU A 30 -7.02 5.76 -18.35
C GLU A 30 -6.53 4.31 -18.35
N HIS A 31 -6.61 3.66 -17.17
CA HIS A 31 -6.12 2.30 -16.96
C HIS A 31 -7.13 1.42 -16.25
N LEU A 32 -7.17 0.14 -16.64
CA LEU A 32 -7.69 -0.96 -15.84
C LEU A 32 -6.52 -1.83 -15.44
N VAL A 33 -6.37 -2.06 -14.13
CA VAL A 33 -5.20 -2.76 -13.58
C VAL A 33 -5.61 -3.91 -12.67
N ALA A 34 -5.00 -5.08 -12.87
CA ALA A 34 -5.16 -6.23 -11.98
C ALA A 34 -3.80 -6.87 -11.66
N ALA A 35 -3.61 -7.29 -10.41
CA ALA A 35 -2.47 -8.10 -10.01
C ALA A 35 -2.58 -9.51 -10.64
N THR A 36 -1.47 -10.10 -11.03
CA THR A 36 -1.41 -11.47 -11.55
C THR A 36 -1.03 -12.44 -10.43
N ARG A 37 -1.61 -13.64 -10.48
CA ARG A 37 -1.30 -14.78 -9.61
C ARG A 37 -0.66 -15.85 -10.50
N GLY A 38 0.66 -15.76 -10.64
CA GLY A 38 1.44 -16.61 -11.54
C GLY A 38 1.77 -15.96 -12.88
N VAL A 39 2.34 -16.77 -13.77
CA VAL A 39 2.87 -16.36 -15.08
C VAL A 39 1.75 -16.40 -16.12
N LEU A 40 1.54 -15.27 -16.80
CA LEU A 40 0.62 -15.19 -17.93
C LEU A 40 1.30 -15.71 -19.20
N ASP A 41 0.57 -16.48 -20.02
CA ASP A 41 0.99 -16.79 -21.39
C ASP A 41 0.98 -15.51 -22.25
N GLU A 42 2.13 -14.85 -22.33
CA GLU A 42 2.28 -13.58 -23.03
C GLU A 42 2.05 -13.68 -24.54
N ALA A 43 2.35 -14.82 -25.15
CA ALA A 43 2.13 -15.03 -26.58
C ALA A 43 0.62 -15.13 -26.90
N ALA A 44 -0.13 -15.86 -26.07
CA ALA A 44 -1.57 -15.92 -26.19
C ALA A 44 -2.25 -14.56 -25.89
N LEU A 45 -1.71 -13.76 -24.95
CA LEU A 45 -2.21 -12.40 -24.69
C LEU A 45 -2.00 -11.48 -25.89
N GLU A 46 -0.82 -11.53 -26.52
CA GLU A 46 -0.52 -10.72 -27.69
C GLU A 46 -1.44 -11.07 -28.88
N GLU A 47 -1.72 -12.36 -29.09
CA GLU A 47 -2.65 -12.80 -30.13
C GLU A 47 -4.09 -12.37 -29.83
N ALA A 48 -4.54 -12.51 -28.57
CA ALA A 48 -5.84 -12.02 -28.14
C ALA A 48 -5.98 -10.50 -28.34
N LEU A 49 -4.91 -9.73 -28.09
CA LEU A 49 -4.88 -8.28 -28.33
C LEU A 49 -5.02 -7.94 -29.82
N ARG A 50 -4.32 -8.68 -30.71
CA ARG A 50 -4.44 -8.49 -32.17
C ARG A 50 -5.85 -8.75 -32.65
N GLU A 51 -6.47 -9.85 -32.20
CA GLU A 51 -7.85 -10.18 -32.56
C GLU A 51 -8.84 -9.14 -32.02
N LEU A 52 -8.67 -8.68 -30.78
CA LEU A 52 -9.49 -7.61 -30.20
C LEU A 52 -9.43 -6.33 -31.06
N VAL A 53 -8.23 -5.87 -31.40
CA VAL A 53 -8.03 -4.67 -32.23
C VAL A 53 -8.62 -4.86 -33.64
N ARG A 54 -8.53 -6.07 -34.20
CA ARG A 54 -9.15 -6.39 -35.49
C ARG A 54 -10.68 -6.29 -35.45
N ARG A 55 -11.31 -6.79 -34.37
CA ARG A 55 -12.78 -6.81 -34.21
C ARG A 55 -13.39 -5.42 -34.08
N HIS A 56 -12.75 -4.52 -33.33
CA HIS A 56 -13.33 -3.23 -32.97
C HIS A 56 -12.70 -2.08 -33.75
N THR A 57 -13.48 -1.46 -34.66
CA THR A 57 -12.99 -0.32 -35.46
C THR A 57 -12.43 0.81 -34.60
N ALA A 58 -13.04 1.08 -33.44
CA ALA A 58 -12.63 2.16 -32.54
C ALA A 58 -11.19 1.99 -32.02
N LEU A 59 -10.71 0.76 -31.85
CA LEU A 59 -9.34 0.48 -31.36
C LEU A 59 -8.27 0.76 -32.42
N ARG A 60 -8.66 0.75 -33.70
CA ARG A 60 -7.80 0.98 -34.87
C ARG A 60 -8.07 2.33 -35.54
N THR A 61 -8.73 3.23 -34.84
CA THR A 61 -9.00 4.61 -35.27
C THR A 61 -7.90 5.55 -34.78
N ALA A 62 -7.42 6.40 -35.69
CA ALA A 62 -6.58 7.56 -35.39
C ALA A 62 -7.37 8.87 -35.59
N PHE A 63 -6.98 9.93 -34.86
CA PHE A 63 -7.62 11.24 -34.88
C PHE A 63 -6.70 12.28 -35.50
N PHE A 64 -7.20 12.99 -36.52
CA PHE A 64 -6.50 14.06 -37.20
C PHE A 64 -7.23 15.39 -36.92
N LEU A 65 -6.68 16.16 -35.97
CA LEU A 65 -7.26 17.45 -35.56
C LEU A 65 -6.82 18.62 -36.45
N GLN A 66 -5.69 18.47 -37.15
CA GLN A 66 -5.10 19.46 -38.06
C GLN A 66 -4.68 18.78 -39.37
N GLY A 67 -4.51 19.56 -40.43
CA GLY A 67 -4.08 19.07 -41.75
C GLY A 67 -5.18 18.44 -42.60
N MET A 68 -6.44 18.48 -42.13
CA MET A 68 -7.65 18.09 -42.86
C MET A 68 -8.65 19.27 -42.86
N PRO A 69 -9.63 19.33 -43.80
CA PRO A 69 -10.61 20.43 -43.87
C PRO A 69 -11.42 20.62 -42.58
N GLU A 70 -11.63 19.53 -41.84
CA GLU A 70 -12.22 19.51 -40.51
C GLU A 70 -11.58 18.36 -39.71
N PRO A 71 -11.74 18.31 -38.37
CA PRO A 71 -11.25 17.19 -37.57
C PRO A 71 -11.88 15.86 -37.99
N MET A 72 -11.05 14.87 -38.34
CA MET A 72 -11.49 13.57 -38.86
C MET A 72 -10.94 12.40 -38.03
N GLN A 73 -11.71 11.32 -38.02
CA GLN A 73 -11.32 9.98 -37.58
C GLN A 73 -10.95 9.14 -38.81
N VAL A 74 -9.82 8.44 -38.75
CA VAL A 74 -9.35 7.55 -39.82
C VAL A 74 -9.18 6.16 -39.27
N VAL A 75 -9.95 5.21 -39.79
CA VAL A 75 -9.90 3.79 -39.40
C VAL A 75 -8.84 3.08 -40.22
N ARG A 76 -7.87 2.44 -39.57
CA ARG A 76 -6.82 1.64 -40.21
C ARG A 76 -7.33 0.25 -40.55
N GLU A 77 -7.20 -0.18 -41.80
CA GLU A 77 -7.65 -1.50 -42.28
C GLU A 77 -6.94 -2.66 -41.56
N LYS A 78 -5.62 -2.55 -41.38
CA LYS A 78 -4.76 -3.56 -40.76
C LYS A 78 -3.86 -2.93 -39.71
N LEU A 79 -3.83 -3.57 -38.54
CA LEU A 79 -3.04 -3.14 -37.39
C LEU A 79 -2.71 -4.36 -36.51
N ALA A 80 -1.46 -4.46 -36.08
CA ALA A 80 -0.98 -5.57 -35.26
C ALA A 80 -0.25 -5.02 -34.04
N PRO A 81 -0.96 -4.69 -32.94
CA PRO A 81 -0.31 -4.29 -31.70
C PRO A 81 0.54 -5.43 -31.11
N SER A 82 1.52 -5.06 -30.29
CA SER A 82 2.34 -5.96 -29.49
C SER A 82 2.06 -5.77 -28.00
N LEU A 83 2.27 -6.82 -27.21
CA LEU A 83 2.24 -6.75 -25.76
C LEU A 83 3.47 -5.98 -25.25
N GLU A 84 3.27 -4.99 -24.38
CA GLU A 84 4.38 -4.29 -23.74
C GLU A 84 4.83 -5.00 -22.46
N ARG A 85 6.14 -5.02 -22.23
CA ARG A 85 6.76 -5.51 -21.00
C ARG A 85 7.44 -4.34 -20.33
N ALA A 86 7.18 -4.13 -19.05
CA ALA A 86 7.82 -3.08 -18.29
C ALA A 86 8.26 -3.59 -16.93
N GLU A 87 9.48 -3.19 -16.55
CA GLU A 87 9.97 -3.31 -15.18
C GLU A 87 9.67 -1.98 -14.45
N ALA A 88 9.00 -2.06 -13.32
CA ALA A 88 8.58 -0.94 -12.50
C ALA A 88 9.10 -1.09 -11.06
N PRO A 89 10.43 -0.99 -10.85
CA PRO A 89 11.05 -1.17 -9.53
C PRO A 89 10.62 -0.10 -8.52
N GLN A 90 10.17 1.07 -8.99
CA GLN A 90 9.59 2.13 -8.15
C GLN A 90 8.12 1.88 -7.77
N GLY A 91 7.55 0.74 -8.18
CA GLY A 91 6.17 0.36 -7.93
C GLY A 91 5.19 0.74 -9.05
N LEU A 92 4.01 0.15 -9.00
CA LEU A 92 2.97 0.29 -10.02
C LEU A 92 2.48 1.75 -10.17
N GLU A 93 2.31 2.49 -9.07
CA GLU A 93 1.75 3.86 -9.14
C GLU A 93 2.68 4.83 -9.88
N SER A 94 3.99 4.77 -9.61
CA SER A 94 4.99 5.56 -10.34
C SER A 94 4.97 5.22 -11.84
N TRP A 95 4.84 3.93 -12.18
CA TRP A 95 4.73 3.50 -13.56
C TRP A 95 3.45 3.99 -14.25
N LEU A 96 2.29 3.92 -13.58
CA LEU A 96 1.03 4.44 -14.13
C LEU A 96 1.11 5.93 -14.39
N GLU A 97 1.74 6.69 -13.49
CA GLU A 97 1.97 8.12 -13.67
C GLU A 97 2.91 8.42 -14.86
N ALA A 98 4.00 7.66 -14.98
CA ALA A 98 4.89 7.75 -16.13
C ALA A 98 4.18 7.38 -17.45
N ASP A 99 3.31 6.37 -17.43
CA ASP A 99 2.53 5.95 -18.59
C ASP A 99 1.53 7.02 -19.06
N ARG A 100 0.88 7.73 -18.11
CA ARG A 100 0.03 8.89 -18.42
C ARG A 100 0.83 10.00 -19.08
N LYS A 101 1.99 10.36 -18.49
CA LYS A 101 2.88 11.39 -19.05
C LYS A 101 3.47 11.02 -20.41
N ARG A 102 3.66 9.72 -20.66
CA ARG A 102 4.12 9.20 -21.96
C ARG A 102 3.11 9.50 -23.07
N GLY A 103 1.82 9.62 -22.76
CA GLY A 103 0.79 9.91 -23.74
C GLY A 103 0.56 8.77 -24.74
N MET A 104 -0.40 8.98 -25.65
CA MET A 104 -0.64 8.16 -26.84
C MET A 104 -0.88 9.11 -28.01
N GLY A 105 -0.01 9.05 -29.02
CA GLY A 105 -0.11 9.96 -30.17
C GLY A 105 -1.43 9.75 -30.93
N LEU A 106 -2.30 10.77 -30.94
CA LEU A 106 -3.64 10.72 -31.54
C LEU A 106 -3.66 10.25 -33.00
N THR A 107 -2.62 10.58 -33.77
CA THR A 107 -2.49 10.24 -35.19
C THR A 107 -1.97 8.81 -35.43
N ALA A 108 -1.53 8.13 -34.38
CA ALA A 108 -0.93 6.80 -34.41
C ALA A 108 -1.80 5.78 -33.66
N ALA A 109 -2.69 5.10 -34.39
CA ALA A 109 -3.44 3.95 -33.88
C ALA A 109 -2.49 2.74 -33.65
N PRO A 110 -2.77 1.85 -32.67
CA PRO A 110 -3.98 1.83 -31.84
C PRO A 110 -3.84 2.76 -30.64
N LEU A 111 -4.97 3.33 -30.21
CA LEU A 111 -5.04 4.16 -29.01
C LEU A 111 -5.38 3.34 -27.77
N VAL A 112 -4.81 2.14 -27.71
CA VAL A 112 -4.83 1.21 -26.57
C VAL A 112 -3.47 0.55 -26.42
N ARG A 113 -3.09 0.24 -25.19
CA ARG A 113 -1.89 -0.54 -24.85
C ARG A 113 -2.24 -1.62 -23.85
N LEU A 114 -1.63 -2.78 -24.01
CA LEU A 114 -1.68 -3.86 -23.04
C LEU A 114 -0.25 -4.09 -22.54
N SER A 115 -0.06 -4.00 -21.23
CA SER A 115 1.26 -4.09 -20.61
C SER A 115 1.26 -5.13 -19.50
N VAL A 116 2.30 -5.96 -19.45
CA VAL A 116 2.65 -6.76 -18.27
C VAL A 116 3.73 -5.99 -17.52
N VAL A 117 3.39 -5.49 -16.34
CA VAL A 117 4.24 -4.64 -15.52
C VAL A 117 4.74 -5.44 -14.32
N ARG A 118 6.04 -5.68 -14.25
CA ARG A 118 6.69 -6.40 -13.15
C ARG A 118 7.24 -5.40 -12.15
N THR A 119 6.80 -5.51 -10.90
CA THR A 119 7.26 -4.63 -9.80
C THR A 119 8.24 -5.35 -8.87
N SER A 120 8.18 -6.69 -8.84
CA SER A 120 9.15 -7.58 -8.21
C SER A 120 9.09 -8.94 -8.90
N ALA A 121 9.95 -9.88 -8.49
CA ALA A 121 9.93 -11.26 -9.00
C ALA A 121 8.58 -11.98 -8.77
N GLU A 122 7.81 -11.56 -7.76
CA GLU A 122 6.55 -12.20 -7.36
C GLU A 122 5.32 -11.33 -7.66
N ALA A 123 5.52 -10.04 -7.94
CA ALA A 123 4.45 -9.07 -8.14
C ALA A 123 4.45 -8.55 -9.58
N SER A 124 3.51 -9.06 -10.37
CA SER A 124 3.24 -8.62 -11.74
C SER A 124 1.80 -8.13 -11.86
N PHE A 125 1.58 -7.19 -12.77
CA PHE A 125 0.30 -6.56 -13.04
C PHE A 125 -0.01 -6.62 -14.53
N LEU A 126 -1.27 -6.92 -14.86
CA LEU A 126 -1.79 -6.70 -16.20
C LEU A 126 -2.43 -5.31 -16.23
N VAL A 127 -1.95 -4.45 -17.13
CA VAL A 127 -2.45 -3.10 -17.32
C VAL A 127 -3.05 -2.97 -18.72
N PHE A 128 -4.34 -2.65 -18.78
CA PHE A 128 -5.03 -2.27 -20.01
C PHE A 128 -5.20 -0.75 -20.01
N ALA A 129 -4.44 -0.06 -20.86
CA ALA A 129 -4.45 1.39 -21.00
C ALA A 129 -5.20 1.81 -22.27
N TRP A 130 -5.95 2.90 -22.22
CA TRP A 130 -6.56 3.49 -23.41
C TRP A 130 -6.53 5.01 -23.38
N HIS A 131 -6.52 5.60 -24.57
CA HIS A 131 -6.75 7.03 -24.71
C HIS A 131 -8.26 7.32 -24.63
N ALA A 132 -8.66 8.27 -23.79
CA ALA A 132 -10.06 8.58 -23.54
C ALA A 132 -10.86 9.00 -24.79
N ALA A 133 -10.22 9.39 -25.90
CA ALA A 133 -10.91 9.68 -27.18
C ALA A 133 -11.41 8.43 -27.94
N ALA A 134 -10.73 7.29 -27.75
CA ALA A 134 -11.06 6.05 -28.45
C ALA A 134 -12.16 5.27 -27.71
N LEU A 135 -12.06 5.20 -26.38
CA LEU A 135 -12.99 4.46 -25.53
C LEU A 135 -13.41 5.30 -24.32
N ASP A 136 -14.65 5.14 -23.89
CA ASP A 136 -15.00 5.40 -22.49
C ASP A 136 -14.76 4.17 -21.61
N ALA A 137 -14.79 4.34 -20.29
CA ALA A 137 -14.48 3.29 -19.35
C ALA A 137 -15.44 2.08 -19.44
N GLY A 138 -16.70 2.29 -19.83
CA GLY A 138 -17.65 1.20 -20.09
C GLY A 138 -17.26 0.36 -21.31
N ALA A 139 -16.87 1.02 -22.41
CA ALA A 139 -16.35 0.35 -23.60
C ALA A 139 -15.00 -0.33 -23.33
N ALA A 140 -14.11 0.28 -22.53
CA ALA A 140 -12.85 -0.32 -22.13
C ALA A 140 -13.05 -1.60 -21.32
N ARG A 141 -14.02 -1.61 -20.38
CA ARG A 141 -14.40 -2.81 -19.63
C ARG A 141 -14.92 -3.92 -20.57
N LEU A 142 -15.79 -3.59 -21.52
CA LEU A 142 -16.27 -4.54 -22.54
C LEU A 142 -15.11 -5.13 -23.34
N CYS A 143 -14.18 -4.29 -23.81
CA CYS A 143 -13.00 -4.73 -24.54
C CYS A 143 -12.09 -5.63 -23.70
N LEU A 144 -11.94 -5.35 -22.40
CA LEU A 144 -11.18 -6.18 -21.48
C LEU A 144 -11.86 -7.55 -21.25
N GLU A 145 -13.19 -7.58 -21.10
CA GLU A 145 -13.94 -8.85 -21.00
C GLU A 145 -13.76 -9.71 -22.26
N GLU A 146 -13.83 -9.12 -23.45
CA GLU A 146 -13.56 -9.82 -24.71
C GLU A 146 -12.09 -10.25 -24.84
N LEU A 147 -11.14 -9.41 -24.41
CA LEU A 147 -9.72 -9.75 -24.40
C LEU A 147 -9.45 -11.01 -23.59
N LEU A 148 -10.04 -11.12 -22.40
CA LEU A 148 -9.85 -12.28 -21.53
C LEU A 148 -10.53 -13.55 -22.09
N ARG A 149 -11.67 -13.43 -22.77
CA ARG A 149 -12.31 -14.55 -23.47
C ARG A 149 -11.48 -15.01 -24.67
N LEU A 150 -10.97 -14.08 -25.47
CA LEU A 150 -10.06 -14.37 -26.58
C LEU A 150 -8.79 -15.05 -26.06
N TYR A 151 -8.20 -14.52 -24.99
CA TYR A 151 -7.04 -15.11 -24.33
C TYR A 151 -7.29 -16.55 -23.88
N GLN A 152 -8.42 -16.80 -23.22
CA GLN A 152 -8.82 -18.14 -22.82
C GLN A 152 -8.95 -19.08 -24.03
N ALA A 153 -9.66 -18.64 -25.07
CA ALA A 153 -9.87 -19.42 -26.29
C ALA A 153 -8.55 -19.72 -27.02
N THR A 154 -7.63 -18.77 -27.09
CA THR A 154 -6.30 -18.97 -27.67
C THR A 154 -5.49 -20.02 -26.89
N ARG A 155 -5.54 -19.99 -25.55
CA ARG A 155 -4.85 -20.98 -24.71
C ARG A 155 -5.45 -22.38 -24.83
N GLU A 156 -6.78 -22.46 -24.86
CA GLU A 156 -7.51 -23.72 -24.94
C GLU A 156 -7.62 -24.25 -26.39
N LYS A 157 -7.21 -23.46 -27.38
CA LYS A 157 -7.38 -23.72 -28.82
C LYS A 157 -8.84 -23.96 -29.20
N THR A 158 -9.74 -23.18 -28.62
CA THR A 158 -11.19 -23.19 -28.84
C THR A 158 -11.65 -21.89 -29.52
N ASP A 159 -12.93 -21.81 -29.89
CA ASP A 159 -13.55 -20.55 -30.33
C ASP A 159 -14.05 -19.77 -29.11
N ALA A 160 -13.76 -18.47 -29.06
CA ALA A 160 -14.25 -17.58 -28.01
C ALA A 160 -15.77 -17.35 -28.07
N ALA A 161 -16.44 -17.78 -29.17
CA ALA A 161 -17.89 -17.67 -29.39
C ALA A 161 -18.41 -16.24 -29.21
N LEU A 162 -17.63 -15.24 -29.65
CA LEU A 162 -17.97 -13.84 -29.52
C LEU A 162 -18.85 -13.35 -30.67
N GLU A 163 -19.94 -12.65 -30.34
CA GLU A 163 -20.82 -11.97 -31.27
C GLU A 163 -20.09 -10.92 -32.11
N LYS A 164 -20.49 -10.75 -33.38
CA LYS A 164 -19.84 -9.80 -34.30
C LYS A 164 -19.95 -8.36 -33.78
N ALA A 165 -18.82 -7.71 -33.53
CA ALA A 165 -18.79 -6.30 -33.12
C ALA A 165 -19.41 -5.37 -34.17
N ARG A 166 -20.13 -4.33 -33.71
CA ARG A 166 -20.62 -3.24 -34.55
C ARG A 166 -19.47 -2.29 -34.86
N PRO A 167 -19.27 -1.89 -36.13
CA PRO A 167 -18.34 -0.81 -36.44
C PRO A 167 -18.89 0.51 -35.87
N PHE A 168 -17.99 1.36 -35.39
CA PHE A 168 -18.34 2.63 -34.75
C PHE A 168 -19.14 3.58 -35.66
N ARG A 169 -19.03 3.43 -37.00
CA ARG A 169 -19.87 4.17 -37.95
C ARG A 169 -21.38 3.93 -37.81
N GLU A 170 -21.80 2.77 -37.27
CA GLU A 170 -23.22 2.52 -36.97
C GLU A 170 -23.72 3.47 -35.87
N TYR A 171 -22.86 3.89 -34.92
CA TYR A 171 -23.19 4.91 -33.93
C TYR A 171 -23.36 6.29 -34.56
N LEU A 172 -22.48 6.66 -35.50
CA LEU A 172 -22.59 7.93 -36.24
C LEU A 172 -23.91 7.99 -37.02
N ALA A 173 -24.22 6.94 -37.78
CA ALA A 173 -25.47 6.85 -38.52
C ALA A 173 -26.69 6.90 -37.59
N TRP A 174 -26.62 6.25 -36.42
CA TRP A 174 -27.67 6.30 -35.41
C TRP A 174 -27.88 7.73 -34.87
N MET A 175 -26.80 8.46 -34.57
CA MET A 175 -26.88 9.85 -34.10
C MET A 175 -27.47 10.78 -35.16
N GLU A 176 -27.03 10.66 -36.41
CA GLU A 176 -27.56 11.45 -37.53
C GLU A 176 -29.05 11.20 -37.74
N ALA A 177 -29.50 9.96 -37.57
CA ALA A 177 -30.91 9.57 -37.70
C ALA A 177 -31.83 10.13 -36.61
N GLN A 178 -31.32 10.53 -35.43
CA GLN A 178 -32.17 11.08 -34.37
C GLN A 178 -32.72 12.48 -34.71
N GLY A 179 -32.06 13.23 -35.60
CA GLY A 179 -32.41 14.62 -35.87
C GLY A 179 -32.15 15.56 -34.68
N ALA A 180 -32.30 16.88 -34.88
CA ALA A 180 -32.02 17.88 -33.84
C ALA A 180 -33.28 18.45 -33.15
N GLY A 181 -34.45 18.41 -33.80
CA GLY A 181 -35.61 19.21 -33.39
C GLY A 181 -36.25 18.82 -32.05
N ASP A 182 -36.43 17.51 -31.80
CA ASP A 182 -36.99 17.01 -30.54
C ASP A 182 -36.02 17.27 -29.36
N ALA A 183 -34.75 16.96 -29.56
CA ALA A 183 -33.70 17.19 -28.56
C ALA A 183 -33.52 18.68 -28.24
N GLU A 184 -33.56 19.56 -29.25
CA GLU A 184 -33.49 21.01 -29.05
C GLU A 184 -34.66 21.53 -28.21
N THR A 185 -35.87 21.07 -28.49
CA THR A 185 -37.08 21.46 -27.75
C THR A 185 -36.98 21.01 -26.29
N HIS A 186 -36.69 19.72 -26.06
CA HIS A 186 -36.54 19.16 -24.72
C HIS A 186 -35.44 19.86 -23.90
N LEU A 187 -34.28 20.16 -24.52
CA LEU A 187 -33.17 20.80 -23.81
C LEU A 187 -33.43 22.27 -23.50
N LYS A 188 -34.12 23.01 -24.37
CA LYS A 188 -34.56 24.39 -24.07
C LYS A 188 -35.54 24.43 -22.90
N GLU A 189 -36.41 23.45 -22.78
CA GLU A 189 -37.37 23.34 -21.67
C GLU A 189 -36.69 22.94 -20.36
N THR A 190 -35.80 21.95 -20.39
CA THR A 190 -35.16 21.40 -19.18
C THR A 190 -34.04 22.27 -18.62
N LEU A 191 -33.26 22.96 -19.48
CA LEU A 191 -32.09 23.76 -19.08
C LEU A 191 -32.32 25.27 -19.12
N LYS A 192 -33.56 25.74 -18.99
CA LYS A 192 -33.93 27.16 -19.01
C LYS A 192 -33.05 28.00 -18.05
N ASP A 193 -32.17 28.83 -18.60
CA ASP A 193 -31.11 29.62 -17.91
C ASP A 193 -30.18 28.76 -17.01
N PRO A 194 -29.26 27.96 -17.59
CA PRO A 194 -28.50 26.95 -16.84
C PRO A 194 -27.29 27.59 -16.14
N ARG A 195 -27.52 28.54 -15.23
CA ARG A 195 -26.43 29.16 -14.47
C ARG A 195 -25.79 28.11 -13.55
N PRO A 196 -24.47 27.87 -13.66
CA PRO A 196 -23.78 26.94 -12.78
C PRO A 196 -24.03 27.29 -11.31
N THR A 197 -24.38 26.29 -10.50
CA THR A 197 -24.48 26.51 -9.05
C THR A 197 -23.07 26.53 -8.46
N LEU A 198 -22.72 27.66 -7.86
CA LEU A 198 -21.39 27.94 -7.31
C LEU A 198 -21.38 27.58 -5.83
N LEU A 199 -20.48 26.69 -5.41
CA LEU A 199 -20.17 26.56 -3.99
C LEU A 199 -19.32 27.75 -3.53
N PRO A 200 -19.45 28.19 -2.26
CA PRO A 200 -18.55 29.19 -1.70
C PRO A 200 -17.08 28.71 -1.81
N THR A 201 -16.22 29.51 -2.44
CA THR A 201 -14.78 29.20 -2.61
C THR A 201 -13.91 30.28 -1.97
N ARG A 202 -12.64 29.94 -1.67
CA ARG A 202 -11.69 30.83 -0.98
C ARG A 202 -11.22 32.01 -1.82
N SER A 203 -11.10 31.81 -3.13
CA SER A 203 -10.66 32.84 -4.07
C SER A 203 -11.20 32.55 -5.45
N ASP A 204 -11.62 33.60 -6.15
CA ASP A 204 -11.90 33.54 -7.58
C ASP A 204 -10.68 34.06 -8.33
N THR A 205 -9.71 33.19 -8.56
CA THR A 205 -8.40 33.57 -9.11
C THR A 205 -8.42 33.90 -10.60
N GLY A 206 -9.57 33.78 -11.28
CA GLY A 206 -9.67 33.97 -12.74
C GLY A 206 -8.89 32.96 -13.59
N THR A 207 -8.12 32.05 -12.97
CA THR A 207 -7.40 30.96 -13.63
C THR A 207 -8.33 29.79 -13.94
N ALA A 208 -8.05 29.08 -15.05
CA ALA A 208 -8.77 27.86 -15.41
C ALA A 208 -8.70 26.83 -14.26
N PRO A 209 -9.79 26.09 -13.98
CA PRO A 209 -9.80 25.10 -12.92
C PRO A 209 -8.72 24.04 -13.13
N GLY A 210 -7.89 23.81 -12.12
CA GLY A 210 -6.88 22.75 -12.12
C GLY A 210 -7.21 21.72 -11.03
N VAL A 211 -7.32 20.44 -11.39
CA VAL A 211 -7.57 19.39 -10.39
C VAL A 211 -6.24 18.97 -9.76
N THR A 212 -6.01 19.37 -8.52
CA THR A 212 -4.72 19.17 -7.81
C THR A 212 -4.86 18.41 -6.49
N GLY A 213 -6.09 18.24 -5.99
CA GLY A 213 -6.37 17.53 -4.74
C GLY A 213 -7.41 16.42 -4.91
N LEU A 214 -7.28 15.36 -4.12
CA LEU A 214 -8.25 14.26 -4.01
C LEU A 214 -8.51 13.96 -2.53
N GLN A 215 -9.79 14.00 -2.14
CA GLN A 215 -10.27 13.46 -0.87
C GLN A 215 -11.06 12.17 -1.15
N GLN A 216 -10.72 11.05 -0.51
CA GLN A 216 -11.39 9.76 -0.74
C GLN A 216 -11.94 9.16 0.55
N LEU A 217 -13.26 8.93 0.62
CA LEU A 217 -13.97 8.30 1.73
C LEU A 217 -14.35 6.87 1.37
N LEU A 218 -13.95 5.91 2.21
CA LEU A 218 -14.41 4.54 2.08
C LEU A 218 -15.52 4.29 3.10
N LEU A 219 -16.77 4.17 2.65
CA LEU A 219 -17.89 3.88 3.55
C LEU A 219 -17.65 2.54 4.25
N PRO A 220 -18.01 2.37 5.53
CA PRO A 220 -17.90 1.08 6.19
C PRO A 220 -18.77 0.01 5.49
N ALA A 221 -18.42 -1.25 5.73
CA ALA A 221 -18.97 -2.37 4.97
C ALA A 221 -20.49 -2.48 5.12
N THR A 222 -21.00 -2.15 6.31
CA THR A 222 -22.43 -2.14 6.63
C THR A 222 -23.18 -1.09 5.82
N GLU A 223 -22.70 0.15 5.79
CA GLU A 223 -23.28 1.29 5.08
C GLU A 223 -23.19 1.06 3.57
N SER A 224 -22.04 0.58 3.08
CA SER A 224 -21.87 0.18 1.68
C SER A 224 -22.90 -0.88 1.27
N GLY A 225 -23.08 -1.90 2.13
CA GLY A 225 -24.07 -2.96 1.94
C GLY A 225 -25.50 -2.42 1.93
N ASN A 226 -25.82 -1.49 2.83
CA ASN A 226 -27.13 -0.84 2.91
C ASN A 226 -27.46 -0.04 1.64
N VAL A 227 -26.52 0.77 1.15
CA VAL A 227 -26.68 1.54 -0.10
C VAL A 227 -26.96 0.59 -1.26
N LEU A 228 -26.12 -0.43 -1.46
CA LEU A 228 -26.27 -1.38 -2.57
C LEU A 228 -27.56 -2.23 -2.44
N ALA A 229 -27.98 -2.57 -1.23
CA ALA A 229 -29.24 -3.28 -1.00
C ALA A 229 -30.46 -2.39 -1.30
N PHE A 230 -30.41 -1.11 -0.91
CA PHE A 230 -31.46 -0.14 -1.18
C PHE A 230 -31.62 0.11 -2.68
N LEU A 231 -30.52 0.35 -3.40
CA LEU A 231 -30.52 0.52 -4.85
C LEU A 231 -31.19 -0.66 -5.56
N ARG A 232 -30.80 -1.90 -5.21
CA ARG A 232 -31.41 -3.13 -5.75
C ARG A 232 -32.89 -3.25 -5.41
N LYS A 233 -33.26 -3.05 -4.14
CA LYS A 233 -34.66 -3.15 -3.66
C LYS A 233 -35.59 -2.19 -4.39
N HIS A 234 -35.12 -0.97 -4.65
CA HIS A 234 -35.93 0.09 -5.27
C HIS A 234 -35.69 0.25 -6.77
N LYS A 235 -34.83 -0.59 -7.37
CA LYS A 235 -34.42 -0.54 -8.78
C LYS A 235 -33.85 0.83 -9.17
N LEU A 236 -33.05 1.42 -8.29
CA LEU A 236 -32.40 2.71 -8.49
C LEU A 236 -30.92 2.53 -8.87
N GLY A 237 -30.36 3.42 -9.67
CA GLY A 237 -28.91 3.47 -9.95
C GLY A 237 -28.13 4.31 -8.93
N LEU A 238 -26.86 3.96 -8.66
CA LEU A 238 -25.97 4.77 -7.79
C LEU A 238 -25.80 6.18 -8.36
N GLY A 239 -25.71 6.31 -9.69
CA GLY A 239 -25.66 7.61 -10.37
C GLY A 239 -26.87 8.50 -10.05
N THR A 240 -28.08 7.95 -9.95
CA THR A 240 -29.29 8.69 -9.56
C THR A 240 -29.20 9.14 -8.10
N LEU A 241 -28.80 8.24 -7.21
CA LEU A 241 -28.67 8.54 -5.77
C LEU A 241 -27.62 9.63 -5.52
N LEU A 242 -26.46 9.54 -6.17
CA LEU A 242 -25.38 10.51 -6.01
C LEU A 242 -25.76 11.89 -6.56
N GLN A 243 -26.43 11.95 -7.72
CA GLN A 243 -26.94 13.22 -8.25
C GLN A 243 -27.98 13.85 -7.32
N ALA A 244 -28.90 13.08 -6.73
CA ALA A 244 -29.86 13.59 -5.76
C ALA A 244 -29.19 14.11 -4.49
N ALA A 245 -28.23 13.36 -3.94
CA ALA A 245 -27.47 13.77 -2.76
C ALA A 245 -26.67 15.06 -3.03
N TRP A 246 -26.00 15.14 -4.18
CA TRP A 246 -25.26 16.33 -4.58
C TRP A 246 -26.17 17.54 -4.80
N ALA A 247 -27.34 17.34 -5.42
CA ALA A 247 -28.32 18.40 -5.59
C ALA A 247 -28.80 18.97 -4.24
N LEU A 248 -29.10 18.10 -3.27
CA LEU A 248 -29.48 18.50 -1.91
C LEU A 248 -28.36 19.25 -1.19
N MET A 249 -27.11 18.80 -1.33
CA MET A 249 -25.95 19.52 -0.79
C MET A 249 -25.82 20.92 -1.39
N LEU A 250 -25.90 21.06 -2.71
CA LEU A 250 -25.83 22.36 -3.38
C LEU A 250 -26.96 23.30 -2.93
N ARG A 251 -28.18 22.79 -2.79
CA ARG A 251 -29.31 23.59 -2.26
C ARG A 251 -29.06 24.05 -0.84
N HIS A 252 -28.54 23.18 0.02
CA HIS A 252 -28.25 23.53 1.40
C HIS A 252 -27.17 24.63 1.49
N HIS A 253 -26.07 24.49 0.75
CA HIS A 253 -24.95 25.44 0.79
C HIS A 253 -25.20 26.77 0.07
N THR A 254 -26.09 26.79 -0.94
CA THR A 254 -26.36 28.01 -1.73
C THR A 254 -27.71 28.65 -1.43
N GLY A 255 -28.61 27.95 -0.73
CA GLY A 255 -30.00 28.36 -0.56
C GLY A 255 -30.85 28.27 -1.83
N SER A 256 -30.29 27.83 -2.96
CA SER A 256 -31.00 27.79 -4.25
C SER A 256 -32.01 26.65 -4.31
N THR A 257 -33.23 26.94 -4.79
CA THR A 257 -34.28 25.92 -5.01
C THR A 257 -34.05 25.10 -6.27
N GLU A 258 -33.29 25.65 -7.20
CA GLU A 258 -32.86 24.97 -8.43
C GLU A 258 -31.34 24.98 -8.49
N VAL A 259 -30.75 23.85 -8.89
CA VAL A 259 -29.30 23.68 -8.93
C VAL A 259 -28.86 23.15 -10.29
N VAL A 260 -27.68 23.58 -10.75
CA VAL A 260 -27.08 23.19 -12.01
C VAL A 260 -25.66 22.68 -11.78
N PHE A 261 -25.40 21.44 -12.20
CA PHE A 261 -24.09 20.81 -12.18
C PHE A 261 -23.93 19.83 -13.34
N GLY A 262 -22.69 19.41 -13.62
CA GLY A 262 -22.39 18.44 -14.66
C GLY A 262 -22.67 17.03 -14.16
N ALA A 263 -23.28 16.18 -14.97
CA ALA A 263 -23.41 14.76 -14.69
C ALA A 263 -22.83 13.95 -15.85
N GLN A 264 -22.11 12.88 -15.53
CA GLN A 264 -21.70 11.91 -16.55
C GLN A 264 -22.93 11.18 -17.07
N VAL A 265 -23.09 11.20 -18.38
CA VAL A 265 -24.15 10.50 -19.09
C VAL A 265 -23.56 9.39 -19.97
N PRO A 266 -24.28 8.29 -20.21
CA PRO A 266 -23.85 7.23 -21.12
C PRO A 266 -23.68 7.68 -22.58
N GLY A 267 -24.46 8.67 -23.06
CA GLY A 267 -24.37 9.18 -24.44
C GLY A 267 -24.83 8.19 -25.53
N ARG A 268 -25.47 7.09 -25.11
CA ARG A 268 -26.04 6.04 -25.97
C ARG A 268 -27.27 5.43 -25.31
N THR A 269 -28.20 4.93 -26.13
CA THR A 269 -29.40 4.23 -25.65
C THR A 269 -29.18 2.73 -25.56
N ALA A 270 -29.96 2.05 -24.71
CA ALA A 270 -29.92 0.59 -24.59
C ALA A 270 -30.19 -0.13 -25.93
N ALA A 271 -31.06 0.44 -26.77
CA ALA A 271 -31.40 -0.13 -28.08
C ALA A 271 -30.20 -0.21 -29.03
N LEU A 272 -29.27 0.76 -28.98
CA LEU A 272 -28.09 0.78 -29.84
C LEU A 272 -27.11 -0.37 -29.51
N VAL A 273 -26.98 -0.70 -28.23
CA VAL A 273 -26.02 -1.69 -27.73
C VAL A 273 -26.62 -3.09 -27.57
N GLN A 274 -27.88 -3.27 -27.93
CA GLN A 274 -28.53 -4.57 -27.86
C GLN A 274 -27.99 -5.54 -28.94
N GLY A 275 -27.68 -6.76 -28.51
CA GLY A 275 -27.36 -7.92 -29.36
C GLY A 275 -25.93 -7.99 -29.92
N ARG A 276 -25.28 -6.87 -30.21
CA ARG A 276 -23.89 -6.86 -30.75
C ARG A 276 -23.04 -5.85 -30.00
N PRO A 277 -21.80 -6.19 -29.60
CA PRO A 277 -20.93 -5.29 -28.85
C PRO A 277 -20.51 -4.09 -29.70
N LEU A 278 -20.44 -2.92 -29.08
CA LEU A 278 -20.08 -1.66 -29.72
C LEU A 278 -19.09 -0.90 -28.80
N ALA A 279 -17.83 -0.87 -29.22
CA ALA A 279 -16.74 -0.16 -28.55
C ALA A 279 -16.55 1.25 -29.14
N GLY A 280 -16.28 2.22 -28.28
CA GLY A 280 -16.09 3.61 -28.66
C GLY A 280 -16.21 4.55 -27.46
N ARG A 281 -16.08 5.86 -27.73
CA ARG A 281 -16.42 6.92 -26.77
C ARG A 281 -17.85 7.38 -26.96
N PHE A 282 -18.67 7.15 -25.94
CA PHE A 282 -20.05 7.61 -25.88
C PHE A 282 -20.26 8.54 -24.68
N ALA A 283 -19.72 8.15 -23.52
CA ALA A 283 -19.92 8.87 -22.27
C ALA A 283 -19.26 10.25 -22.28
N HIS A 284 -19.97 11.24 -21.75
CA HIS A 284 -19.51 12.63 -21.61
C HIS A 284 -20.27 13.33 -20.48
N LEU A 285 -19.87 14.57 -20.17
CA LEU A 285 -20.55 15.39 -19.15
C LEU A 285 -21.64 16.24 -19.79
N ARG A 286 -22.76 16.37 -19.09
CA ARG A 286 -23.90 17.21 -19.48
C ARG A 286 -24.34 18.09 -18.32
N PRO A 287 -24.68 19.37 -18.55
CA PRO A 287 -25.36 20.16 -17.53
C PRO A 287 -26.70 19.50 -17.20
N ARG A 288 -26.99 19.39 -15.91
CA ARG A 288 -28.27 18.96 -15.37
C ARG A 288 -28.79 20.05 -14.46
N ARG A 289 -30.04 20.44 -14.68
CA ARG A 289 -30.77 21.40 -13.84
C ARG A 289 -31.82 20.62 -13.05
N PHE A 290 -31.75 20.66 -11.74
CA PHE A 290 -32.71 20.00 -10.87
C PHE A 290 -33.49 21.02 -10.05
N ALA A 291 -34.81 20.93 -10.12
CA ALA A 291 -35.70 21.58 -9.18
C ALA A 291 -35.94 20.64 -8.00
N ILE A 292 -35.44 21.00 -6.81
CA ILE A 292 -35.50 20.10 -5.66
C ILE A 292 -36.83 20.34 -4.93
N PRO A 293 -37.65 19.29 -4.71
CA PRO A 293 -38.94 19.44 -4.02
C PRO A 293 -38.78 20.07 -2.63
N ALA A 294 -39.69 20.98 -2.28
CA ALA A 294 -39.71 21.58 -0.93
C ALA A 294 -40.28 20.65 0.14
N GLN A 295 -41.11 19.67 -0.27
CA GLN A 295 -41.84 18.74 0.60
C GLN A 295 -41.83 17.34 0.00
N GLY A 296 -42.11 16.33 0.83
CA GLY A 296 -42.19 14.93 0.42
C GLY A 296 -40.94 14.15 0.82
N THR A 297 -40.85 12.90 0.34
CA THR A 297 -39.85 11.95 0.81
C THR A 297 -38.71 11.73 -0.20
N PRO A 298 -37.48 11.42 0.28
CA PRO A 298 -36.36 10.99 -0.54
C PRO A 298 -36.71 9.94 -1.59
N LEU A 299 -37.38 8.85 -1.18
CA LEU A 299 -37.66 7.75 -2.09
C LEU A 299 -38.62 8.15 -3.21
N ARG A 300 -39.64 8.98 -2.92
CA ARG A 300 -40.55 9.48 -3.95
C ARG A 300 -39.81 10.35 -4.96
N TRP A 301 -38.92 11.22 -4.48
CA TRP A 301 -38.13 12.08 -5.34
C TRP A 301 -37.11 11.29 -6.16
N LEU A 302 -36.37 10.34 -5.57
CA LEU A 302 -35.42 9.48 -6.29
C LEU A 302 -36.08 8.70 -7.43
N ARG A 303 -37.31 8.21 -7.24
CA ARG A 303 -38.08 7.55 -8.32
C ARG A 303 -38.47 8.50 -9.44
N ALA A 304 -38.93 9.70 -9.09
CA ALA A 304 -39.26 10.73 -10.08
C ALA A 304 -38.01 11.17 -10.86
N LEU A 305 -36.90 11.39 -10.16
CA LEU A 305 -35.61 11.72 -10.75
C LEU A 305 -35.12 10.63 -11.69
N GLN A 306 -35.22 9.35 -11.32
CA GLN A 306 -34.81 8.28 -12.21
C GLN A 306 -35.66 8.22 -13.50
N ALA A 307 -36.96 8.47 -13.40
CA ALA A 307 -37.84 8.54 -14.56
C ALA A 307 -37.45 9.72 -15.48
N GLU A 308 -37.17 10.89 -14.90
CA GLU A 308 -36.68 12.07 -15.62
C GLU A 308 -35.35 11.80 -16.33
N LEU A 309 -34.38 11.20 -15.61
CA LEU A 309 -33.08 10.84 -16.17
C LEU A 309 -33.20 9.82 -17.31
N SER A 310 -34.10 8.83 -17.17
CA SER A 310 -34.36 7.82 -18.19
C SER A 310 -35.01 8.39 -19.45
N GLU A 311 -35.89 9.39 -19.32
CA GLU A 311 -36.45 10.10 -20.48
C GLU A 311 -35.36 10.92 -21.19
N ALA A 312 -34.55 11.65 -20.41
CA ALA A 312 -33.49 12.50 -20.94
C ALA A 312 -32.39 11.72 -21.69
N GLN A 313 -32.22 10.41 -21.41
CA GLN A 313 -31.26 9.55 -22.14
C GLN A 313 -31.47 9.53 -23.65
N ARG A 314 -32.70 9.78 -24.13
CA ARG A 314 -32.98 9.86 -25.57
C ARG A 314 -32.25 11.01 -26.26
N HIS A 315 -31.93 12.08 -25.52
CA HIS A 315 -31.33 13.30 -26.04
C HIS A 315 -29.87 13.47 -25.61
N GLU A 316 -29.29 12.49 -24.92
CA GLU A 316 -27.92 12.54 -24.42
C GLU A 316 -26.85 12.46 -25.52
N TYR A 317 -27.19 12.25 -26.79
CA TYR A 317 -26.22 12.30 -27.90
C TYR A 317 -25.80 13.73 -28.28
N VAL A 318 -26.49 14.75 -27.75
CA VAL A 318 -26.24 16.17 -28.05
C VAL A 318 -24.98 16.67 -27.34
N SER A 319 -24.18 17.50 -28.01
CA SER A 319 -23.02 18.19 -27.38
C SER A 319 -23.40 19.36 -26.49
N GLN A 320 -22.50 19.70 -25.57
CA GLN A 320 -22.44 20.98 -24.87
C GLN A 320 -22.35 22.16 -25.84
N ALA A 321 -21.61 22.03 -26.96
CA ALA A 321 -21.54 23.07 -27.99
C ALA A 321 -22.91 23.36 -28.61
N GLN A 322 -23.66 22.31 -28.98
CA GLN A 322 -25.04 22.44 -29.46
C GLN A 322 -25.96 23.04 -28.39
N VAL A 323 -25.80 22.67 -27.12
CA VAL A 323 -26.57 23.27 -26.02
C VAL A 323 -26.32 24.77 -25.90
N ARG A 324 -25.05 25.21 -25.93
CA ARG A 324 -24.72 26.65 -25.92
C ARG A 324 -25.36 27.36 -27.10
N GLN A 325 -25.26 26.77 -28.29
CA GLN A 325 -25.86 27.32 -29.51
C GLN A 325 -27.39 27.46 -29.37
N TRP A 326 -28.09 26.42 -28.94
CA TRP A 326 -29.55 26.43 -28.81
C TRP A 326 -30.05 27.36 -27.71
N LEU A 327 -29.30 27.47 -26.61
CA LEU A 327 -29.60 28.38 -25.51
C LEU A 327 -29.07 29.81 -25.74
N LYS A 328 -28.41 30.06 -26.88
CA LYS A 328 -27.79 31.36 -27.24
C LYS A 328 -26.81 31.87 -26.18
N LEU A 329 -26.05 30.95 -25.59
CA LEU A 329 -24.99 31.26 -24.63
C LEU A 329 -23.68 31.57 -25.35
N PRO A 330 -22.79 32.40 -24.77
CA PRO A 330 -21.43 32.56 -25.25
C PRO A 330 -20.69 31.21 -25.41
N GLU A 331 -19.76 31.11 -26.36
CA GLU A 331 -19.02 29.87 -26.62
C GLU A 331 -18.18 29.41 -25.42
N ASP A 332 -17.72 30.35 -24.61
CA ASP A 332 -16.91 30.18 -23.39
C ASP A 332 -17.75 30.10 -22.11
N ALA A 333 -19.09 30.17 -22.20
CA ALA A 333 -19.95 30.07 -21.04
C ALA A 333 -19.81 28.70 -20.35
N ALA A 334 -19.39 28.73 -19.09
CA ALA A 334 -19.38 27.56 -18.23
C ALA A 334 -20.82 27.07 -18.01
N LEU A 335 -21.08 25.80 -18.33
CA LEU A 335 -22.40 25.17 -18.14
C LEU A 335 -22.54 24.53 -16.75
N PHE A 336 -21.43 24.29 -16.07
CA PHE A 336 -21.36 23.77 -14.71
C PHE A 336 -19.96 24.03 -14.13
N GLN A 337 -19.83 23.99 -12.80
CA GLN A 337 -18.54 24.10 -12.09
C GLN A 337 -18.21 22.90 -11.21
N SER A 338 -19.24 22.13 -10.83
CA SER A 338 -19.09 20.83 -10.21
C SER A 338 -19.58 19.73 -11.13
N ALA A 339 -19.02 18.52 -11.01
CA ALA A 339 -19.43 17.36 -11.77
C ALA A 339 -19.70 16.14 -10.87
N VAL A 340 -20.64 15.29 -11.28
CA VAL A 340 -20.99 14.04 -10.62
C VAL A 340 -20.70 12.86 -11.55
N LEU A 341 -19.93 11.88 -11.07
CA LEU A 341 -19.63 10.63 -11.76
C LEU A 341 -19.99 9.44 -10.88
N ALA A 342 -20.45 8.37 -11.49
CA ALA A 342 -20.69 7.12 -10.79
C ALA A 342 -20.12 5.97 -11.60
N TRP A 343 -19.32 5.14 -10.92
CA TRP A 343 -18.76 3.92 -11.46
C TRP A 343 -19.44 2.72 -10.77
N GLU A 344 -20.35 2.09 -11.49
CA GLU A 344 -21.06 0.88 -11.06
C GLU A 344 -20.61 -0.29 -11.95
N PRO A 345 -20.14 -1.41 -11.38
CA PRO A 345 -20.05 -2.64 -12.16
C PRO A 345 -21.47 -3.06 -12.60
N PRO A 346 -21.60 -3.71 -13.77
CA PRO A 346 -22.89 -4.24 -14.22
C PRO A 346 -23.48 -5.22 -13.19
N ASP A 347 -24.81 -5.34 -13.17
CA ASP A 347 -25.56 -6.20 -12.23
C ASP A 347 -25.03 -7.65 -12.19
N GLU A 348 -24.58 -8.17 -13.34
CA GLU A 348 -23.87 -9.44 -13.47
C GLU A 348 -22.40 -9.18 -13.86
N ASP A 349 -21.51 -9.19 -12.87
CA ASP A 349 -20.09 -8.91 -13.07
C ASP A 349 -19.36 -10.13 -13.66
N THR A 350 -19.47 -10.31 -14.99
CA THR A 350 -18.83 -11.43 -15.70
C THR A 350 -17.30 -11.31 -15.79
N LEU A 351 -16.75 -10.10 -15.61
CA LEU A 351 -15.31 -9.86 -15.65
C LEU A 351 -14.58 -10.53 -14.48
N LYS A 352 -15.13 -10.45 -13.25
CA LYS A 352 -14.52 -11.06 -12.06
C LYS A 352 -14.26 -12.56 -12.18
N PRO A 353 -15.24 -13.42 -12.54
CA PRO A 353 -14.99 -14.85 -12.70
C PRO A 353 -14.02 -15.13 -13.85
N LEU A 354 -14.11 -14.40 -14.96
CA LEU A 354 -13.17 -14.52 -16.09
C LEU A 354 -11.72 -14.18 -15.65
N ALA A 355 -11.53 -13.05 -14.99
CA ALA A 355 -10.25 -12.63 -14.46
C ALA A 355 -9.66 -13.69 -13.50
N ARG A 356 -10.47 -14.16 -12.54
CA ARG A 356 -10.05 -15.18 -11.58
C ARG A 356 -9.64 -16.50 -12.25
N ALA A 357 -10.37 -16.93 -13.29
CA ALA A 357 -10.04 -18.13 -14.05
C ALA A 357 -8.67 -18.03 -14.76
N GLN A 358 -8.24 -16.81 -15.09
CA GLN A 358 -6.94 -16.52 -15.70
C GLN A 358 -5.86 -16.13 -14.68
N GLY A 359 -6.10 -16.33 -13.38
CA GLY A 359 -5.16 -15.96 -12.33
C GLY A 359 -5.03 -14.46 -12.11
N LEU A 360 -6.00 -13.64 -12.52
CA LEU A 360 -6.00 -12.19 -12.31
C LEU A 360 -6.82 -11.82 -11.07
N GLY A 361 -6.36 -10.79 -10.36
CA GLY A 361 -7.11 -10.12 -9.31
C GLY A 361 -8.27 -9.28 -9.84
N ALA A 362 -8.95 -8.57 -8.94
CA ALA A 362 -9.98 -7.61 -9.34
C ALA A 362 -9.36 -6.43 -10.07
N PHE A 363 -9.94 -6.04 -11.20
CA PHE A 363 -9.52 -4.85 -11.94
C PHE A 363 -9.97 -3.59 -11.21
N ARG A 364 -9.02 -2.67 -10.99
CA ARG A 364 -9.30 -1.30 -10.56
C ARG A 364 -9.22 -0.35 -11.74
N HIS A 365 -10.13 0.62 -11.78
CA HIS A 365 -10.11 1.72 -12.75
C HIS A 365 -9.31 2.90 -12.17
N VAL A 366 -8.34 3.37 -12.95
CA VAL A 366 -7.51 4.53 -12.64
C VAL A 366 -7.71 5.54 -13.77
N ALA A 367 -8.28 6.70 -13.45
CA ALA A 367 -8.59 7.75 -14.40
C ALA A 367 -8.25 9.12 -13.82
N SER A 368 -7.98 10.07 -14.70
CA SER A 368 -7.93 11.49 -14.33
C SER A 368 -9.36 12.04 -14.26
N PRO A 369 -9.69 12.82 -13.23
CA PRO A 369 -11.00 13.46 -13.14
C PRO A 369 -11.19 14.49 -14.26
N PRO A 370 -12.45 14.80 -14.64
CA PRO A 370 -12.74 15.93 -15.53
C PRO A 370 -12.20 17.24 -14.96
N PRO A 371 -11.86 18.23 -15.83
CA PRO A 371 -11.32 19.52 -15.43
C PRO A 371 -12.41 20.46 -14.85
N CYS A 372 -13.03 20.04 -13.75
CA CYS A 372 -14.00 20.83 -12.98
C CYS A 372 -13.37 21.26 -11.65
N SER A 373 -13.82 22.40 -11.10
CA SER A 373 -13.33 22.90 -9.81
C SER A 373 -13.57 21.92 -8.67
N LEU A 374 -14.65 21.14 -8.77
CA LEU A 374 -14.99 20.06 -7.85
C LEU A 374 -15.67 18.92 -8.60
N THR A 375 -15.20 17.71 -8.40
CA THR A 375 -15.76 16.51 -9.01
C THR A 375 -16.07 15.51 -7.91
N VAL A 376 -17.34 15.11 -7.80
CA VAL A 376 -17.83 14.09 -6.87
C VAL A 376 -18.03 12.80 -7.63
N GLU A 377 -17.30 11.76 -7.21
CA GLU A 377 -17.31 10.46 -7.84
C GLU A 377 -17.68 9.39 -6.80
N ALA A 378 -18.61 8.49 -7.13
CA ALA A 378 -18.84 7.28 -6.35
C ALA A 378 -18.38 6.04 -7.11
N VAL A 379 -17.57 5.21 -6.46
CA VAL A 379 -17.00 3.98 -7.04
C VAL A 379 -17.48 2.79 -6.25
N ALA A 380 -18.31 1.95 -6.87
CA ALA A 380 -18.77 0.70 -6.27
C ALA A 380 -17.70 -0.40 -6.45
N GLY A 381 -17.15 -0.86 -5.32
CA GLY A 381 -16.22 -1.98 -5.24
C GLY A 381 -16.63 -2.98 -4.16
N GLU A 382 -15.66 -3.56 -3.43
CA GLU A 382 -15.95 -4.33 -2.20
C GLU A 382 -16.60 -3.45 -1.13
N ARG A 383 -16.21 -2.18 -1.10
CA ARG A 383 -16.83 -1.10 -0.32
C ARG A 383 -17.09 0.08 -1.26
N LEU A 384 -18.10 0.88 -0.95
CA LEU A 384 -18.42 2.08 -1.72
C LEU A 384 -17.41 3.19 -1.36
N ALA A 385 -16.71 3.71 -2.36
CA ALA A 385 -15.80 4.84 -2.19
C ALA A 385 -16.41 6.12 -2.75
N LEU A 386 -16.40 7.21 -1.99
CA LEU A 386 -16.70 8.56 -2.46
C LEU A 386 -15.39 9.33 -2.65
N ARG A 387 -15.20 9.91 -3.82
CA ARG A 387 -14.00 10.67 -4.19
C ARG A 387 -14.39 12.10 -4.55
N LEU A 388 -13.79 13.07 -3.88
CA LEU A 388 -13.96 14.49 -4.15
C LEU A 388 -12.64 15.01 -4.71
N HIS A 389 -12.54 15.08 -6.03
CA HIS A 389 -11.42 15.71 -6.71
C HIS A 389 -11.65 17.21 -6.78
N HIS A 390 -10.68 18.03 -6.41
CA HIS A 390 -10.89 19.47 -6.27
C HIS A 390 -9.66 20.29 -6.70
N ASP A 391 -9.91 21.56 -7.00
CA ASP A 391 -8.88 22.57 -7.16
C ASP A 391 -8.43 23.08 -5.78
N ALA A 392 -7.20 22.73 -5.38
CA ALA A 392 -6.65 23.10 -4.08
C ALA A 392 -6.46 24.63 -3.90
N ASN A 393 -6.51 25.41 -4.99
CA ASN A 393 -6.49 26.88 -4.90
C ASN A 393 -7.88 27.45 -4.56
N ARG A 394 -8.95 26.71 -4.87
CA ARG A 394 -10.35 27.16 -4.69
C ARG A 394 -10.97 26.61 -3.40
N PHE A 395 -10.60 25.40 -2.98
CA PHE A 395 -11.12 24.74 -1.79
C PHE A 395 -10.00 24.45 -0.77
N ALA A 396 -10.19 24.81 0.51
CA ALA A 396 -9.28 24.32 1.55
C ALA A 396 -9.50 22.82 1.78
N PRO A 397 -8.45 22.07 2.20
CA PRO A 397 -8.58 20.67 2.56
C PRO A 397 -9.73 20.40 3.56
N LEU A 398 -9.85 21.24 4.60
CA LEU A 398 -10.92 21.14 5.60
C LEU A 398 -12.33 21.29 5.01
N ASP A 399 -12.51 22.17 4.03
CA ASP A 399 -13.83 22.36 3.39
C ASP A 399 -14.24 21.11 2.60
N VAL A 400 -13.30 20.49 1.89
CA VAL A 400 -13.54 19.25 1.14
C VAL A 400 -13.81 18.08 2.06
N ILE A 401 -13.12 17.99 3.20
CA ILE A 401 -13.38 16.96 4.23
C ILE A 401 -14.80 17.12 4.79
N ARG A 402 -15.23 18.34 5.13
CA ARG A 402 -16.60 18.60 5.59
C ARG A 402 -17.63 18.21 4.52
N LEU A 403 -17.40 18.58 3.26
CA LEU A 403 -18.27 18.20 2.15
C LEU A 403 -18.38 16.67 2.00
N ALA A 404 -17.27 15.94 2.14
CA ALA A 404 -17.27 14.48 2.05
C ALA A 404 -18.02 13.83 3.24
N GLY A 405 -17.85 14.34 4.45
CA GLY A 405 -18.58 13.88 5.64
C GLY A 405 -20.09 14.13 5.53
N GLN A 406 -20.48 15.33 5.09
CA GLN A 406 -21.87 15.69 4.81
C GLN A 406 -22.49 14.80 3.73
N LEU A 407 -21.77 14.55 2.63
CA LEU A 407 -22.23 13.67 1.56
C LEU A 407 -22.46 12.25 2.08
N SER A 408 -21.56 11.72 2.91
CA SER A 408 -21.71 10.40 3.52
C SER A 408 -22.92 10.32 4.44
N ALA A 409 -23.10 11.30 5.33
CA ALA A 409 -24.23 11.35 6.25
C ALA A 409 -25.56 11.46 5.48
N LEU A 410 -25.57 12.26 4.41
CA LEU A 410 -26.74 12.40 3.56
C LEU A 410 -27.08 11.09 2.84
N LEU A 411 -26.10 10.41 2.26
CA LEU A 411 -26.31 9.11 1.62
C LEU A 411 -26.86 8.07 2.60
N ASP A 412 -26.33 8.02 3.82
CA ASP A 412 -26.83 7.12 4.86
C ASP A 412 -28.30 7.42 5.21
N VAL A 413 -28.66 8.69 5.41
CA VAL A 413 -30.05 9.07 5.74
C VAL A 413 -31.00 8.81 4.56
N LEU A 414 -30.59 9.09 3.32
CA LEU A 414 -31.42 8.82 2.12
C LEU A 414 -31.75 7.31 1.99
N VAL A 415 -30.86 6.45 2.48
CA VAL A 415 -30.98 4.98 2.40
C VAL A 415 -31.69 4.38 3.62
N THR A 416 -31.35 4.83 4.83
CA THR A 416 -31.88 4.27 6.08
C THR A 416 -33.21 4.88 6.50
N GLN A 417 -33.50 6.12 6.08
CA GLN A 417 -34.73 6.85 6.39
C GLN A 417 -35.40 7.39 5.11
N PRO A 418 -35.78 6.51 4.16
CA PRO A 418 -36.28 6.90 2.84
C PRO A 418 -37.61 7.67 2.86
N ASP A 419 -38.35 7.60 3.96
CA ASP A 419 -39.65 8.24 4.18
C ASP A 419 -39.56 9.52 5.03
N ARG A 420 -38.35 9.95 5.41
CA ARG A 420 -38.13 11.22 6.12
C ARG A 420 -38.54 12.40 5.25
N GLU A 421 -39.02 13.50 5.85
CA GLU A 421 -39.32 14.73 5.10
C GLU A 421 -38.04 15.39 4.58
N LEU A 422 -38.01 15.71 3.29
CA LEU A 422 -36.88 16.36 2.61
C LEU A 422 -36.48 17.68 3.27
N SER A 423 -37.44 18.42 3.84
CA SER A 423 -37.20 19.69 4.53
C SER A 423 -36.32 19.56 5.78
N SER A 424 -36.31 18.37 6.42
CA SER A 424 -35.53 18.10 7.64
C SER A 424 -34.09 17.63 7.37
N LEU A 425 -33.71 17.44 6.10
CA LEU A 425 -32.36 16.97 5.74
C LEU A 425 -31.28 18.05 5.91
N GLY A 426 -31.67 19.33 5.99
CA GLY A 426 -30.74 20.42 6.31
C GLY A 426 -30.06 20.20 7.67
N GLU A 427 -30.82 19.76 8.68
CA GLU A 427 -30.31 19.48 10.02
C GLU A 427 -29.25 18.37 10.04
N VAL A 428 -29.36 17.38 9.13
CA VAL A 428 -28.37 16.31 8.98
C VAL A 428 -27.05 16.87 8.44
N LEU A 429 -27.13 17.78 7.48
CA LEU A 429 -25.97 18.43 6.88
C LEU A 429 -25.30 19.40 7.86
N ASP A 430 -26.08 20.13 8.66
CA ASP A 430 -25.58 21.02 9.72
C ASP A 430 -24.88 20.22 10.83
N ALA A 431 -25.50 19.12 11.29
CA ALA A 431 -24.92 18.26 12.32
C ALA A 431 -23.63 17.57 11.85
N ALA A 432 -23.55 17.18 10.58
CA ALA A 432 -22.35 16.56 10.01
C ALA A 432 -21.24 17.56 9.65
N GLY A 433 -21.57 18.84 9.44
CA GLY A 433 -20.62 19.87 8.97
C GLY A 433 -20.04 20.77 10.06
N GLY A 434 -20.62 20.79 11.27
CA GLY A 434 -20.38 21.84 12.26
C GLY A 434 -21.02 23.16 11.83
N ALA A 435 -21.44 24.01 12.77
CA ALA A 435 -22.20 25.23 12.50
C ALA A 435 -21.63 26.02 11.29
N THR A 436 -22.50 26.30 10.31
CA THR A 436 -22.23 27.00 9.05
C THR A 436 -21.28 28.19 9.23
N ARG A 437 -19.98 27.98 8.97
CA ARG A 437 -18.99 29.05 8.84
C ARG A 437 -18.71 29.28 7.36
N SER A 438 -18.97 30.49 6.89
CA SER A 438 -18.54 30.93 5.56
C SER A 438 -17.02 30.79 5.42
N PRO A 439 -16.50 30.17 4.33
CA PRO A 439 -15.06 29.94 4.14
C PRO A 439 -14.22 31.22 4.15
N ALA A 440 -14.85 32.39 4.02
CA ALA A 440 -14.21 33.70 4.14
C ALA A 440 -13.79 34.10 5.57
N THR A 441 -14.18 33.34 6.60
CA THR A 441 -13.95 33.71 8.03
C THR A 441 -13.31 32.63 8.90
N ALA A 442 -12.73 31.58 8.31
CA ALA A 442 -12.05 30.53 9.08
C ALA A 442 -10.73 31.06 9.69
N GLY A 443 -10.78 31.45 10.97
CA GLY A 443 -9.60 31.54 11.81
C GLY A 443 -8.92 30.17 11.93
N THR A 444 -7.60 30.18 12.12
CA THR A 444 -6.63 29.07 12.07
C THR A 444 -6.79 27.93 13.11
N SER A 445 -7.91 27.85 13.83
CA SER A 445 -8.11 26.81 14.87
C SER A 445 -8.99 25.66 14.35
N VAL A 446 -8.39 24.46 14.23
CA VAL A 446 -9.10 23.22 13.87
C VAL A 446 -9.92 22.74 15.07
N GLY A 447 -11.22 22.54 14.88
CA GLY A 447 -12.15 22.16 15.96
C GLY A 447 -12.14 20.65 16.29
N PRO A 448 -12.74 20.24 17.42
CA PRO A 448 -12.83 18.82 17.82
C PRO A 448 -13.52 17.95 16.77
N GLU A 449 -14.63 18.39 16.19
CA GLU A 449 -15.37 17.63 15.17
C GLU A 449 -14.57 17.47 13.86
N GLU A 450 -13.76 18.45 13.48
CA GLU A 450 -12.89 18.37 12.30
C GLU A 450 -11.76 17.37 12.51
N LEU A 451 -11.17 17.36 13.70
CA LEU A 451 -10.16 16.38 14.09
C LEU A 451 -10.76 14.99 14.19
N ARG A 452 -11.95 14.85 14.79
CA ARG A 452 -12.67 13.59 14.85
C ARG A 452 -12.96 13.06 13.45
N ALA A 453 -13.46 13.93 12.57
CA ALA A 453 -13.70 13.61 11.18
C ALA A 453 -12.40 13.12 10.55
N LEU A 454 -11.32 13.91 10.55
CA LEU A 454 -10.01 13.54 9.97
C LEU A 454 -9.44 12.22 10.49
N LEU A 455 -9.40 12.04 11.80
CA LEU A 455 -8.81 10.87 12.43
C LEU A 455 -9.59 9.58 12.14
N ALA A 456 -10.90 9.66 11.90
CA ALA A 456 -11.73 8.52 11.52
C ALA A 456 -11.36 7.89 10.18
N TRP A 457 -10.55 8.57 9.35
CA TRP A 457 -10.09 8.08 8.05
C TRP A 457 -8.73 7.38 8.12
N HIS A 458 -8.07 7.41 9.28
CA HIS A 458 -6.80 6.72 9.44
C HIS A 458 -7.05 5.20 9.47
N PRO A 459 -6.33 4.38 8.67
CA PRO A 459 -6.59 2.94 8.57
C PRO A 459 -6.42 2.16 9.89
N GLU A 460 -5.61 2.69 10.80
CA GLU A 460 -5.42 2.12 12.16
C GLU A 460 -6.49 2.57 13.17
N VAL A 461 -7.44 3.43 12.78
CA VAL A 461 -8.54 3.91 13.64
C VAL A 461 -9.85 3.21 13.24
N ARG A 462 -10.44 2.46 14.18
CA ARG A 462 -11.77 1.86 14.00
C ARG A 462 -12.88 2.85 14.28
N SER A 463 -12.74 3.60 15.37
CA SER A 463 -13.62 4.70 15.72
C SER A 463 -12.86 5.70 16.59
N VAL A 464 -13.24 6.96 16.53
CA VAL A 464 -12.60 8.04 17.30
C VAL A 464 -13.63 9.04 17.76
N ASP A 465 -13.39 9.58 18.95
CA ASP A 465 -14.08 10.75 19.47
C ASP A 465 -13.05 11.78 19.91
N VAL A 466 -13.26 13.06 19.60
CA VAL A 466 -12.32 14.12 19.97
C VAL A 466 -13.04 15.12 20.84
N ARG A 467 -12.52 15.33 22.04
CA ARG A 467 -13.10 16.20 23.06
C ARG A 467 -12.10 17.25 23.50
N VAL A 468 -12.61 18.37 23.98
CA VAL A 468 -11.80 19.33 24.73
C VAL A 468 -11.83 18.90 26.20
N GLU A 469 -10.69 18.46 26.73
CA GLU A 469 -10.53 18.17 28.16
C GLU A 469 -9.65 19.27 28.77
N GLY A 470 -10.25 20.16 29.55
CA GLY A 470 -9.56 21.35 30.05
C GLY A 470 -9.20 22.30 28.91
N SER A 471 -7.90 22.55 28.70
CA SER A 471 -7.37 23.38 27.61
C SER A 471 -6.75 22.57 26.45
N GLN A 472 -6.87 21.23 26.46
CA GLN A 472 -6.26 20.35 25.47
C GLN A 472 -7.30 19.57 24.66
N LEU A 473 -6.99 19.32 23.38
CA LEU A 473 -7.76 18.42 22.54
C LEU A 473 -7.31 16.98 22.81
N VAL A 474 -8.26 16.11 23.14
CA VAL A 474 -8.03 14.69 23.44
C VAL A 474 -8.83 13.82 22.47
N ALA A 475 -8.13 13.03 21.66
CA ALA A 475 -8.71 11.99 20.81
C ALA A 475 -8.79 10.66 21.56
N HIS A 476 -10.01 10.23 21.88
CA HIS A 476 -10.32 8.89 22.36
C HIS A 476 -10.44 7.96 21.15
N VAL A 477 -9.43 7.12 20.94
CA VAL A 477 -9.29 6.27 19.75
C VAL A 477 -9.53 4.81 20.12
N VAL A 478 -10.44 4.17 19.39
CA VAL A 478 -10.55 2.70 19.34
C VAL A 478 -9.72 2.25 18.14
N PRO A 479 -8.58 1.56 18.33
CA PRO A 479 -7.75 1.12 17.22
C PRO A 479 -8.40 -0.05 16.46
N THR A 480 -8.08 -0.19 15.17
CA THR A 480 -8.56 -1.31 14.32
C THR A 480 -8.07 -2.66 14.81
N ARG A 481 -6.90 -2.71 15.44
CA ARG A 481 -6.32 -3.87 16.11
C ARG A 481 -5.63 -3.41 17.39
N ARG A 482 -5.83 -4.12 18.50
CA ARG A 482 -4.97 -3.99 19.70
C ARG A 482 -3.86 -5.03 19.64
N ARG A 483 -2.61 -4.61 19.78
CA ARG A 483 -1.49 -5.55 19.86
C ARG A 483 -1.40 -6.15 21.26
N ALA A 484 -1.63 -7.46 21.36
CA ALA A 484 -1.50 -8.19 22.61
C ALA A 484 -0.03 -8.51 22.98
N ARG A 485 0.90 -8.44 22.01
CA ARG A 485 2.30 -8.85 22.17
C ARG A 485 3.27 -7.71 21.87
N LYS A 486 4.36 -7.68 22.62
CA LYS A 486 5.46 -6.73 22.46
C LYS A 486 6.58 -7.39 21.67
N LEU A 487 7.24 -6.60 20.82
CA LEU A 487 8.47 -6.98 20.12
C LEU A 487 9.63 -6.28 20.83
N ASP A 488 10.64 -7.04 21.24
CA ASP A 488 11.85 -6.51 21.84
C ASP A 488 12.95 -6.26 20.81
N PHE A 489 13.95 -5.46 21.20
CA PHE A 489 15.06 -5.05 20.34
C PHE A 489 16.37 -5.25 21.10
N GLY A 490 17.25 -6.07 20.54
CA GLY A 490 18.63 -6.28 20.98
C GLY A 490 19.62 -5.69 19.99
N LEU A 491 20.82 -5.36 20.45
CA LEU A 491 21.93 -4.90 19.62
C LEU A 491 22.80 -6.11 19.25
N PHE A 492 23.10 -6.25 17.96
CA PHE A 492 23.86 -7.36 17.44
C PHE A 492 25.06 -6.85 16.65
N PHE A 493 26.20 -7.48 16.89
CA PHE A 493 27.47 -7.17 16.26
C PHE A 493 27.92 -8.33 15.37
N PHE A 494 28.62 -8.01 14.30
CA PHE A 494 29.15 -9.00 13.35
C PHE A 494 30.51 -8.57 12.76
N ALA A 495 30.67 -7.26 12.53
CA ALA A 495 31.77 -6.48 11.95
C ALA A 495 32.41 -6.97 10.63
N ASP A 496 32.73 -6.00 9.79
CA ASP A 496 33.76 -6.05 8.73
C ASP A 496 34.91 -5.12 9.18
N GLU A 497 36.17 -5.45 8.93
CA GLU A 497 37.29 -4.70 9.54
C GLU A 497 37.47 -3.31 8.90
N ASP A 498 37.34 -2.26 9.71
CA ASP A 498 37.92 -0.94 9.43
C ASP A 498 39.44 -1.03 9.63
N ALA A 499 40.17 -1.38 8.57
CA ALA A 499 41.62 -1.34 8.52
C ALA A 499 42.13 0.12 8.60
N GLY A 500 42.12 0.71 9.79
CA GLY A 500 42.67 2.06 9.99
C GLY A 500 42.37 2.77 11.31
N THR A 501 41.48 2.27 12.18
CA THR A 501 41.13 2.96 13.44
C THR A 501 41.91 2.41 14.64
N THR A 502 42.35 3.30 15.54
CA THR A 502 43.03 2.92 16.80
C THR A 502 42.07 2.47 17.90
N ASP A 503 40.76 2.67 17.73
CA ASP A 503 39.73 2.40 18.76
C ASP A 503 38.70 1.37 18.26
N LYS A 504 39.17 0.14 18.05
CA LYS A 504 38.42 -0.95 17.40
C LYS A 504 37.13 -1.38 18.12
N TYR A 505 36.97 -1.05 19.41
CA TYR A 505 35.84 -1.47 20.23
C TYR A 505 34.94 -0.33 20.69
N ARG A 506 35.21 0.93 20.29
CA ARG A 506 34.42 2.09 20.70
C ARG A 506 32.93 1.90 20.49
N LEU A 507 32.55 1.47 19.28
CA LEU A 507 31.15 1.27 18.91
C LEU A 507 30.47 0.26 19.84
N LEU A 508 31.09 -0.90 20.07
CA LEU A 508 30.56 -1.93 20.97
C LEU A 508 30.33 -1.40 22.38
N LEU A 509 31.33 -0.72 22.96
CA LEU A 509 31.27 -0.25 24.34
C LEU A 509 30.22 0.86 24.53
N GLU A 510 30.19 1.84 23.63
CA GLU A 510 29.23 2.95 23.72
C GLU A 510 27.81 2.51 23.40
N ALA A 511 27.62 1.64 22.39
CA ALA A 511 26.31 1.08 22.08
C ALA A 511 25.79 0.19 23.22
N ALA A 512 26.66 -0.56 23.91
CA ALA A 512 26.25 -1.36 25.07
C ALA A 512 25.77 -0.48 26.24
N LYS A 513 26.49 0.61 26.57
CA LYS A 513 26.05 1.59 27.57
C LYS A 513 24.72 2.23 27.19
N PHE A 514 24.59 2.63 25.92
CA PHE A 514 23.35 3.22 25.40
C PHE A 514 22.19 2.23 25.48
N GLY A 515 22.41 0.99 25.03
CA GLY A 515 21.42 -0.08 25.05
C GLY A 515 20.91 -0.37 26.46
N ASP A 516 21.82 -0.43 27.43
CA ASP A 516 21.52 -0.62 28.85
C ASP A 516 20.65 0.52 29.41
N ALA A 517 21.02 1.78 29.11
CA ALA A 517 20.30 2.96 29.56
C ALA A 517 18.90 3.12 28.93
N ASN A 518 18.70 2.60 27.72
CA ASN A 518 17.45 2.73 26.94
C ASN A 518 16.61 1.43 26.92
N GLY A 519 16.98 0.45 27.75
CA GLY A 519 16.21 -0.77 27.97
C GLY A 519 16.12 -1.69 26.75
N PHE A 520 17.19 -1.76 25.94
CA PHE A 520 17.35 -2.81 24.93
C PHE A 520 17.48 -4.18 25.61
N SER A 521 17.00 -5.23 24.96
CA SER A 521 16.91 -6.57 25.56
C SER A 521 18.27 -7.25 25.69
N SER A 522 19.17 -7.04 24.72
CA SER A 522 20.47 -7.70 24.69
C SER A 522 21.54 -6.93 23.92
N VAL A 523 22.80 -7.26 24.20
CA VAL A 523 23.97 -6.98 23.37
C VAL A 523 24.61 -8.31 23.02
N SER A 524 24.78 -8.58 21.72
CA SER A 524 25.26 -9.86 21.21
C SER A 524 26.51 -9.68 20.35
N THR A 525 27.60 -10.35 20.71
CA THR A 525 28.84 -10.39 19.90
C THR A 525 29.03 -11.78 19.28
N PRO A 526 29.52 -11.89 18.03
CA PRO A 526 29.66 -13.17 17.37
C PRO A 526 30.91 -13.90 17.88
N GLU A 527 31.17 -15.09 17.33
CA GLU A 527 32.44 -15.80 17.46
C GLU A 527 32.98 -16.07 16.05
N ARG A 528 34.13 -15.50 15.72
CA ARG A 528 34.80 -15.68 14.42
C ARG A 528 36.30 -15.87 14.61
N HIS A 529 36.84 -16.95 14.05
CA HIS A 529 38.25 -17.29 14.14
C HIS A 529 38.94 -17.14 12.78
N PHE A 530 40.22 -16.77 12.80
CA PHE A 530 41.13 -16.86 11.64
C PHE A 530 40.66 -16.17 10.33
N HIS A 531 39.80 -15.15 10.43
CA HIS A 531 39.28 -14.37 9.31
C HIS A 531 39.43 -12.85 9.55
N GLU A 532 39.75 -12.09 8.50
CA GLU A 532 39.85 -10.64 8.57
C GLU A 532 38.48 -9.98 8.82
N HIS A 533 37.42 -10.48 8.16
CA HIS A 533 36.06 -9.97 8.34
C HIS A 533 35.46 -10.50 9.65
N GLY A 534 35.14 -9.59 10.57
CA GLY A 534 34.64 -9.89 11.91
C GLY A 534 35.71 -10.39 12.88
N GLY A 535 37.00 -10.27 12.50
CA GLY A 535 38.15 -10.76 13.27
C GLY A 535 38.38 -10.07 14.61
N ILE A 536 37.68 -8.97 14.89
CA ILE A 536 37.70 -8.30 16.20
C ILE A 536 36.84 -9.04 17.25
N TYR A 537 36.11 -10.09 16.88
CA TYR A 537 35.25 -10.86 17.77
C TYR A 537 35.64 -12.36 17.87
N PRO A 538 36.88 -12.72 18.25
CA PRO A 538 37.31 -14.11 18.35
C PRO A 538 36.81 -14.81 19.62
N ASN A 539 36.45 -14.06 20.66
CA ASN A 539 35.97 -14.64 21.91
C ASN A 539 34.86 -13.78 22.54
N PRO A 540 33.58 -14.20 22.44
CA PRO A 540 32.47 -13.44 22.98
C PRO A 540 32.45 -13.40 24.51
N SER A 541 33.00 -14.40 25.22
CA SER A 541 32.97 -14.44 26.70
C SER A 541 33.84 -13.33 27.30
N LEU A 542 35.01 -13.05 26.69
CA LEU A 542 35.91 -11.98 27.12
C LEU A 542 35.28 -10.58 26.93
N LEU A 543 34.64 -10.35 25.78
CA LEU A 543 33.96 -9.08 25.51
C LEU A 543 32.75 -8.89 26.42
N ALA A 544 31.95 -9.94 26.61
CA ALA A 544 30.82 -9.92 27.53
C ALA A 544 31.26 -9.65 28.98
N ALA A 545 32.39 -10.22 29.45
CA ALA A 545 32.94 -9.93 30.77
C ALA A 545 33.32 -8.45 30.92
N GLY A 546 33.90 -7.83 29.89
CA GLY A 546 34.18 -6.40 29.87
C GLY A 546 32.91 -5.55 29.96
N ILE A 547 31.92 -5.84 29.11
CA ILE A 547 30.64 -5.12 29.06
C ILE A 547 29.83 -5.31 30.36
N ALA A 548 29.93 -6.47 31.00
CA ALA A 548 29.24 -6.77 32.27
C ALA A 548 29.54 -5.75 33.35
N THR A 549 30.78 -5.26 33.40
CA THR A 549 31.22 -4.30 34.43
C THR A 549 30.70 -2.88 34.22
N MET A 550 30.20 -2.55 33.03
CA MET A 550 29.72 -1.20 32.68
C MET A 550 28.21 -1.12 32.39
N THR A 551 27.49 -2.23 32.50
CA THR A 551 26.05 -2.32 32.24
C THR A 551 25.33 -2.94 33.45
N LYS A 552 24.03 -2.69 33.61
CA LYS A 552 23.25 -3.09 34.79
C LYS A 552 22.05 -3.98 34.49
N HIS A 553 21.44 -3.83 33.32
CA HIS A 553 20.11 -4.36 32.99
C HIS A 553 20.12 -5.21 31.73
N ILE A 554 20.92 -4.85 30.73
CA ILE A 554 20.93 -5.52 29.42
C ILE A 554 21.49 -6.93 29.49
N SER A 555 20.89 -7.87 28.76
CA SER A 555 21.41 -9.24 28.64
C SER A 555 22.69 -9.26 27.80
N LEU A 556 23.67 -10.04 28.23
CA LEU A 556 24.96 -10.17 27.55
C LEU A 556 25.00 -11.54 26.87
N ARG A 557 25.00 -11.53 25.54
CA ARG A 557 24.81 -12.75 24.76
C ARG A 557 25.98 -13.02 23.81
N ALA A 558 26.31 -14.28 23.63
CA ALA A 558 27.01 -14.70 22.42
C ALA A 558 26.03 -14.76 21.26
N GLY A 559 26.34 -14.09 20.16
CA GLY A 559 25.65 -14.24 18.88
C GLY A 559 25.88 -15.61 18.24
N SER A 560 26.97 -16.29 18.61
CA SER A 560 27.19 -17.71 18.37
C SER A 560 28.35 -18.20 19.24
N VAL A 561 28.20 -19.36 19.86
CA VAL A 561 29.26 -20.19 20.42
C VAL A 561 29.30 -21.45 19.58
N VAL A 562 30.36 -21.62 18.81
CA VAL A 562 30.54 -22.77 17.93
C VAL A 562 31.04 -23.94 18.78
N LEU A 563 30.12 -24.62 19.45
CA LEU A 563 30.44 -25.67 20.43
C LEU A 563 31.39 -26.78 19.92
N PRO A 564 31.37 -27.18 18.64
CA PRO A 564 32.36 -28.13 18.12
C PRO A 564 33.81 -27.62 18.12
N LEU A 565 34.03 -26.30 18.23
CA LEU A 565 35.36 -25.69 18.30
C LEU A 565 35.84 -25.50 19.74
N GLN A 566 35.00 -25.81 20.73
CA GLN A 566 35.21 -25.40 22.11
C GLN A 566 35.20 -26.57 23.08
N SER A 567 35.98 -26.45 24.15
CA SER A 567 35.85 -27.35 25.30
C SER A 567 34.57 -27.00 26.09
N PRO A 568 33.66 -27.95 26.34
CA PRO A 568 32.45 -27.68 27.12
C PRO A 568 32.75 -27.22 28.55
N PHE A 569 33.90 -27.61 29.12
CA PHE A 569 34.36 -27.12 30.42
C PHE A 569 34.70 -25.63 30.36
N ARG A 570 35.44 -25.20 29.33
CA ARG A 570 35.82 -23.79 29.16
C ARG A 570 34.60 -22.90 28.92
N VAL A 571 33.67 -23.34 28.07
CA VAL A 571 32.42 -22.61 27.84
C VAL A 571 31.66 -22.43 29.16
N ALA A 572 31.50 -23.49 29.95
CA ALA A 572 30.78 -23.42 31.21
C ALA A 572 31.49 -22.53 32.26
N GLU A 573 32.82 -22.61 32.39
CA GLU A 573 33.59 -21.74 33.30
C GLU A 573 33.54 -20.28 32.90
N GLU A 574 33.85 -19.98 31.63
CA GLU A 574 33.92 -18.61 31.13
C GLU A 574 32.57 -17.90 31.21
N TRP A 575 31.48 -18.57 30.81
CA TRP A 575 30.15 -18.00 30.91
C TRP A 575 29.62 -17.96 32.35
N SER A 576 30.07 -18.85 33.24
CA SER A 576 29.79 -18.71 34.68
C SER A 576 30.47 -17.46 35.26
N ILE A 577 31.67 -17.10 34.80
CA ILE A 577 32.32 -15.84 35.18
C ILE A 577 31.51 -14.65 34.68
N VAL A 578 31.10 -14.64 33.40
CA VAL A 578 30.25 -13.58 32.83
C VAL A 578 28.94 -13.45 33.61
N ASP A 579 28.32 -14.58 33.99
CA ASP A 579 27.09 -14.60 34.77
C ASP A 579 27.27 -13.96 36.15
N ASN A 580 28.37 -14.29 36.84
CA ASN A 580 28.70 -13.69 38.13
C ASN A 580 29.01 -12.18 38.01
N LEU A 581 29.81 -11.78 37.02
CA LEU A 581 30.16 -10.37 36.80
C LEU A 581 28.95 -9.53 36.42
N SER A 582 28.02 -10.10 35.64
CA SER A 582 26.83 -9.40 35.18
C SER A 582 25.68 -9.42 36.18
N GLY A 583 25.73 -10.29 37.21
CA GLY A 583 24.64 -10.46 38.17
C GLY A 583 23.48 -11.27 37.62
N GLY A 584 23.75 -12.30 36.80
CA GLY A 584 22.73 -13.21 36.28
C GLY A 584 22.16 -12.84 34.91
N ARG A 585 22.90 -12.12 34.06
CA ARG A 585 22.41 -11.62 32.75
C ARG A 585 23.02 -12.32 31.54
N ALA A 586 23.79 -13.37 31.76
CA ALA A 586 24.48 -14.11 30.71
C ALA A 586 23.53 -14.97 29.86
N GLY A 587 23.82 -15.10 28.57
CA GLY A 587 23.17 -16.05 27.67
C GLY A 587 24.07 -16.41 26.49
N ILE A 588 23.80 -17.53 25.83
CA ILE A 588 24.57 -17.95 24.65
C ILE A 588 23.66 -18.37 23.51
N SER A 589 24.01 -18.02 22.28
CA SER A 589 23.53 -18.74 21.10
C SER A 589 24.56 -19.80 20.72
N ILE A 590 24.14 -21.00 20.32
CA ILE A 590 25.06 -22.07 19.91
C ILE A 590 24.95 -22.35 18.40
N ALA A 591 26.07 -22.78 17.81
CA ALA A 591 26.11 -23.20 16.41
C ALA A 591 27.03 -24.40 16.19
N SER A 592 26.85 -25.08 15.06
CA SER A 592 27.69 -26.22 14.66
C SER A 592 28.94 -25.81 13.88
N GLY A 593 28.98 -24.58 13.34
CA GLY A 593 30.07 -24.10 12.50
C GLY A 593 30.04 -24.69 11.08
N TRP A 594 30.57 -23.98 10.10
CA TRP A 594 30.60 -24.45 8.70
C TRP A 594 31.94 -24.23 8.00
N VAL A 595 32.80 -23.38 8.55
CA VAL A 595 34.13 -23.09 7.99
C VAL A 595 35.10 -24.20 8.40
N PRO A 596 35.72 -24.95 7.47
CA PRO A 596 36.64 -26.03 7.82
C PRO A 596 37.87 -25.57 8.61
N ASN A 597 38.43 -24.40 8.28
CA ASN A 597 39.66 -23.90 8.90
C ASN A 597 39.48 -23.59 10.39
N ASP A 598 38.27 -23.22 10.83
CA ASP A 598 37.98 -22.96 12.24
C ASP A 598 38.19 -24.21 13.11
N PHE A 599 38.07 -25.41 12.52
CA PHE A 599 38.25 -26.69 13.19
C PHE A 599 39.72 -27.08 13.36
N ALA A 600 40.69 -26.19 13.10
CA ALA A 600 42.11 -26.50 13.24
C ALA A 600 42.49 -27.04 14.64
N LEU A 601 41.76 -26.65 15.69
CA LEU A 601 41.98 -27.13 17.06
C LEU A 601 41.31 -28.48 17.35
N TYR A 602 40.23 -28.81 16.64
CA TYR A 602 39.44 -30.04 16.81
C TYR A 602 38.99 -30.60 15.45
N PRO A 603 39.92 -30.97 14.56
CA PRO A 603 39.62 -31.34 13.18
C PRO A 603 38.68 -32.56 13.09
N GLU A 604 38.76 -33.46 14.06
CA GLU A 604 37.93 -34.65 14.18
C GLU A 604 36.43 -34.34 14.34
N HIS A 605 36.07 -33.15 14.84
CA HIS A 605 34.68 -32.77 15.04
C HIS A 605 33.98 -32.40 13.72
N PHE A 606 34.69 -32.00 12.66
CA PHE A 606 34.08 -31.39 11.47
C PHE A 606 33.06 -32.29 10.76
N ALA A 607 33.32 -33.60 10.72
CA ALA A 607 32.45 -34.59 10.09
C ALA A 607 31.14 -34.82 10.87
N ARG A 608 31.19 -34.67 12.21
CA ARG A 608 30.05 -34.90 13.12
C ARG A 608 29.60 -33.63 13.84
N LYS A 609 29.96 -32.45 13.32
CA LYS A 609 29.79 -31.14 13.98
C LYS A 609 28.40 -30.87 14.56
N ARG A 610 27.34 -31.34 13.90
CA ARG A 610 25.96 -31.18 14.38
C ARG A 610 25.69 -32.04 15.62
N ASP A 611 26.15 -33.28 15.64
CA ASP A 611 26.02 -34.17 16.80
C ASP A 611 26.88 -33.66 17.96
N VAL A 612 28.14 -33.30 17.68
CA VAL A 612 29.08 -32.77 18.68
C VAL A 612 28.53 -31.50 19.33
N MET A 613 27.86 -30.62 18.58
CA MET A 613 27.22 -29.43 19.14
C MET A 613 26.20 -29.80 20.23
N TRP A 614 25.31 -30.78 19.98
CA TRP A 614 24.31 -31.21 20.96
C TRP A 614 24.92 -31.98 22.13
N GLU A 615 25.89 -32.86 21.88
CA GLU A 615 26.62 -33.58 22.93
C GLU A 615 27.36 -32.61 23.86
N ASN A 616 28.00 -31.57 23.30
CA ASN A 616 28.69 -30.56 24.09
C ASN A 616 27.71 -29.63 24.81
N LEU A 617 26.56 -29.29 24.22
CA LEU A 617 25.52 -28.52 24.91
C LEU A 617 25.05 -29.25 26.18
N GLU A 618 24.74 -30.55 26.07
CA GLU A 618 24.31 -31.35 27.22
C GLU A 618 25.37 -31.33 28.34
N LYS A 619 26.65 -31.46 27.99
CA LYS A 619 27.77 -31.34 28.96
C LYS A 619 27.82 -29.96 29.59
N VAL A 620 27.71 -28.88 28.81
CA VAL A 620 27.69 -27.50 29.32
C VAL A 620 26.55 -27.31 30.32
N GLU A 621 25.34 -27.76 29.99
CA GLU A 621 24.18 -27.62 30.89
C GLU A 621 24.33 -28.42 32.18
N ARG A 622 24.88 -29.64 32.11
CA ARG A 622 25.19 -30.45 33.30
C ARG A 622 26.21 -29.76 34.19
N LEU A 623 27.29 -29.24 33.60
CA LEU A 623 28.31 -28.47 34.31
C LEU A 623 27.73 -27.18 34.92
N TRP A 624 26.83 -26.49 34.22
CA TRP A 624 26.13 -25.29 34.69
C TRP A 624 25.26 -25.57 35.92
N ARG A 625 24.51 -26.68 35.92
CA ARG A 625 23.75 -27.16 37.10
C ARG A 625 24.63 -27.69 38.23
N GLY A 626 25.93 -27.81 37.95
CA GLY A 626 26.94 -28.19 38.90
C GLY A 626 27.17 -29.69 39.07
N GLU A 627 26.66 -30.48 38.14
CA GLU A 627 26.97 -31.89 38.01
C GLU A 627 28.44 -32.09 37.59
N SER A 628 28.96 -33.30 37.75
CA SER A 628 30.26 -33.68 37.18
C SER A 628 30.09 -34.25 35.77
N VAL A 629 31.11 -34.05 34.95
CA VAL A 629 31.24 -34.63 33.61
C VAL A 629 32.59 -35.34 33.52
N THR A 630 32.59 -36.55 32.97
CA THR A 630 33.79 -37.35 32.75
C THR A 630 34.68 -36.72 31.68
N ALA A 631 35.98 -36.62 31.95
CA ALA A 631 37.00 -36.18 31.02
C ALA A 631 38.26 -37.03 31.17
N ARG A 632 39.14 -37.02 30.16
CA ARG A 632 40.42 -37.73 30.21
C ARG A 632 41.53 -36.78 30.66
N ASP A 633 42.24 -37.14 31.73
CA ASP A 633 43.35 -36.33 32.25
C ASP A 633 44.62 -36.46 31.41
N GLY A 634 45.66 -35.68 31.74
CA GLY A 634 46.96 -35.74 31.07
C GLY A 634 47.72 -37.06 31.26
N ALA A 635 47.27 -37.94 32.16
CA ALA A 635 47.79 -39.29 32.36
C ALA A 635 46.95 -40.36 31.64
N GLY A 636 45.91 -39.95 30.91
CA GLY A 636 45.04 -40.84 30.15
C GLY A 636 44.00 -41.58 30.99
N LYS A 637 43.71 -41.14 32.21
CA LYS A 637 42.65 -41.70 33.08
C LYS A 637 41.36 -40.89 32.96
N ASP A 638 40.24 -41.58 33.12
CA ASP A 638 38.94 -40.93 33.21
C ASP A 638 38.76 -40.32 34.61
N VAL A 639 38.41 -39.04 34.64
CA VAL A 639 38.22 -38.23 35.86
C VAL A 639 36.88 -37.50 35.79
N GLU A 640 36.21 -37.39 36.93
CA GLU A 640 34.96 -36.62 37.08
C GLU A 640 35.28 -35.17 37.43
N LEU A 641 35.01 -34.25 36.51
CA LEU A 641 35.32 -32.83 36.69
C LEU A 641 34.06 -31.98 36.87
N LYS A 642 34.20 -30.92 37.67
CA LYS A 642 33.20 -29.87 37.88
C LYS A 642 33.82 -28.51 37.54
N VAL A 643 32.99 -27.55 37.18
CA VAL A 643 33.42 -26.18 36.87
C VAL A 643 33.22 -25.21 38.04
N PHE A 644 34.11 -24.22 38.11
CA PHE A 644 34.05 -23.09 39.04
C PHE A 644 34.43 -21.78 38.31
N PRO A 645 33.85 -20.61 38.66
CA PRO A 645 32.84 -20.40 39.71
C PRO A 645 31.49 -21.03 39.33
N ARG A 646 30.60 -21.19 40.32
CA ARG A 646 29.21 -21.59 40.03
C ARG A 646 28.44 -20.40 39.46
N PRO A 647 27.57 -20.60 38.46
CA PRO A 647 26.71 -19.53 37.95
C PRO A 647 25.66 -19.11 38.99
N ILE A 648 25.13 -17.89 38.83
CA ILE A 648 23.99 -17.35 39.58
C ILE A 648 22.70 -17.92 39.00
N GLN A 649 22.56 -17.95 37.67
CA GLN A 649 21.35 -18.44 37.02
C GLN A 649 21.24 -19.97 37.14
N PRO A 650 20.05 -20.52 37.46
CA PRO A 650 19.86 -21.97 37.63
C PRO A 650 19.95 -22.76 36.31
N ARG A 651 19.76 -22.08 35.18
CA ARG A 651 19.94 -22.61 33.82
C ARG A 651 20.58 -21.51 32.98
N LEU A 652 21.36 -21.90 31.98
CA LEU A 652 21.93 -20.98 31.00
C LEU A 652 20.89 -20.67 29.92
N PRO A 653 20.42 -19.42 29.78
CA PRO A 653 19.59 -19.02 28.65
C PRO A 653 20.30 -19.32 27.32
N THR A 654 19.72 -20.21 26.52
CA THR A 654 20.36 -20.78 25.33
C THR A 654 19.49 -20.58 24.08
N TRP A 655 20.09 -19.99 23.06
CA TRP A 655 19.57 -19.88 21.71
C TRP A 655 20.26 -20.92 20.82
N VAL A 656 19.54 -21.43 19.82
CA VAL A 656 20.12 -22.24 18.74
C VAL A 656 20.13 -21.38 17.48
N THR A 657 21.31 -21.23 16.87
CA THR A 657 21.45 -20.51 15.61
C THR A 657 20.89 -21.39 14.48
N CYS A 658 19.71 -21.04 14.01
CA CYS A 658 19.00 -21.73 12.95
C CYS A 658 19.19 -20.99 11.63
N ALA A 659 19.65 -21.71 10.60
CA ALA A 659 19.76 -21.18 9.24
C ALA A 659 18.47 -21.47 8.45
N THR A 660 18.57 -22.20 7.34
CA THR A 660 17.42 -22.48 6.46
C THR A 660 16.77 -23.85 6.69
N ASP A 661 17.32 -24.71 7.55
CA ASP A 661 16.85 -26.10 7.78
C ASP A 661 15.64 -26.16 8.73
N PRO A 662 14.43 -26.52 8.25
CA PRO A 662 13.22 -26.56 9.08
C PRO A 662 13.30 -27.56 10.24
N ALA A 663 14.00 -28.70 10.06
CA ALA A 663 14.10 -29.72 11.09
C ALA A 663 14.86 -29.21 12.33
N LEU A 664 15.76 -28.23 12.14
CA LEU A 664 16.47 -27.60 13.24
C LEU A 664 15.56 -26.67 14.07
N PHE A 665 14.63 -25.96 13.44
CA PHE A 665 13.63 -25.14 14.14
C PHE A 665 12.71 -26.01 14.99
N GLU A 666 12.20 -27.11 14.42
CA GLU A 666 11.36 -28.06 15.15
C GLU A 666 12.10 -28.69 16.33
N ARG A 667 13.34 -29.16 16.12
CA ARG A 667 14.17 -29.74 17.19
C ARG A 667 14.44 -28.72 18.30
N THR A 668 14.68 -27.46 17.94
CA THR A 668 14.89 -26.37 18.91
C THR A 668 13.63 -26.13 19.74
N GLY A 669 12.46 -26.14 19.09
CA GLY A 669 11.16 -26.00 19.75
C GLY A 669 10.87 -27.15 20.71
N VAL A 670 11.07 -28.40 20.28
CA VAL A 670 10.93 -29.59 21.14
C VAL A 670 11.86 -29.53 22.35
N GLY A 671 13.09 -29.04 22.16
CA GLY A 671 14.10 -28.91 23.21
C GLY A 671 13.81 -27.82 24.24
N GLY A 672 12.89 -26.89 23.96
CA GLY A 672 12.59 -25.76 24.85
C GLY A 672 13.66 -24.66 24.84
N TYR A 673 14.44 -24.59 23.76
CA TYR A 673 15.46 -23.56 23.56
C TYR A 673 14.89 -22.35 22.80
N ASN A 674 15.63 -21.23 22.83
CA ASN A 674 15.32 -20.06 22.01
C ASN A 674 15.86 -20.23 20.59
N VAL A 675 15.31 -19.48 19.62
CA VAL A 675 15.79 -19.49 18.23
C VAL A 675 16.49 -18.17 17.92
N LEU A 676 17.68 -18.24 17.34
CA LEU A 676 18.31 -17.11 16.64
C LEU A 676 18.37 -17.44 15.15
N THR A 677 17.73 -16.63 14.31
CA THR A 677 17.76 -16.82 12.85
C THR A 677 18.08 -15.50 12.14
N SER A 678 18.37 -15.58 10.85
CA SER A 678 18.67 -14.41 10.00
C SER A 678 18.00 -14.55 8.64
N LEU A 679 17.92 -13.43 7.93
CA LEU A 679 17.44 -13.38 6.53
C LEU A 679 18.56 -13.66 5.52
N LEU A 680 19.73 -14.11 6.00
CA LEU A 680 20.87 -14.47 5.18
C LEU A 680 20.62 -15.83 4.52
N GLY A 681 20.24 -15.81 3.25
CA GLY A 681 19.98 -17.01 2.45
C GLY A 681 18.52 -17.49 2.41
N GLN A 682 17.58 -16.67 2.91
CA GLN A 682 16.14 -16.91 2.82
C GLN A 682 15.36 -15.58 2.83
N PRO A 683 14.22 -15.47 2.13
CA PRO A 683 13.32 -14.32 2.25
C PRO A 683 12.65 -14.26 3.64
N LEU A 684 12.07 -13.10 3.97
CA LEU A 684 11.40 -12.88 5.25
C LEU A 684 10.27 -13.89 5.47
N GLU A 685 9.44 -14.10 4.46
CA GLU A 685 8.27 -14.97 4.51
C GLU A 685 8.66 -16.41 4.89
N GLU A 686 9.71 -16.94 4.28
CA GLU A 686 10.23 -18.28 4.59
C GLU A 686 10.82 -18.37 6.02
N ALA A 687 11.47 -17.30 6.49
CA ALA A 687 11.94 -17.25 7.88
C ALA A 687 10.78 -17.24 8.89
N LEU A 688 9.70 -16.49 8.60
CA LEU A 688 8.51 -16.43 9.45
C LEU A 688 7.77 -17.77 9.49
N GLU A 689 7.67 -18.49 8.36
CA GLU A 689 7.10 -19.84 8.34
C GLU A 689 7.86 -20.81 9.27
N LYS A 690 9.20 -20.75 9.27
CA LYS A 690 10.04 -21.58 10.13
C LYS A 690 9.95 -21.20 11.60
N ILE A 691 9.80 -19.92 11.91
CA ILE A 691 9.48 -19.46 13.28
C ILE A 691 8.13 -20.02 13.72
N GLY A 692 7.15 -20.10 12.82
CA GLY A 692 5.88 -20.80 13.06
C GLY A 692 6.07 -22.28 13.39
N LEU A 693 6.91 -23.00 12.64
CA LEU A 693 7.25 -24.40 12.93
C LEU A 693 7.90 -24.57 14.31
N TYR A 694 8.80 -23.67 14.68
CA TYR A 694 9.42 -23.64 16.00
C TYR A 694 8.37 -23.51 17.13
N HIS A 695 7.46 -22.54 17.02
CA HIS A 695 6.41 -22.35 18.02
C HIS A 695 5.48 -23.55 18.10
N ALA A 696 5.04 -24.08 16.96
CA ALA A 696 4.17 -25.25 16.90
C ALA A 696 4.82 -26.49 17.54
N ALA A 697 6.12 -26.70 17.30
CA ALA A 697 6.87 -27.81 17.87
C ALA A 697 7.02 -27.68 19.39
N ALA A 698 7.27 -26.47 19.90
CA ALA A 698 7.34 -26.18 21.33
C ALA A 698 5.98 -26.33 22.04
N ASP A 699 4.89 -25.90 21.41
CA ASP A 699 3.53 -26.05 21.94
C ASP A 699 3.13 -27.53 22.06
N LYS A 700 3.51 -28.35 21.08
CA LYS A 700 3.21 -29.79 21.06
C LYS A 700 3.77 -30.54 22.27
N VAL A 701 4.89 -30.08 22.83
CA VAL A 701 5.55 -30.70 24.00
C VAL A 701 5.26 -29.95 25.30
N GLY A 702 4.48 -28.87 25.26
CA GLY A 702 4.01 -28.14 26.44
C GLY A 702 4.98 -27.10 27.01
N HIS A 703 5.95 -26.61 26.22
CA HIS A 703 6.78 -25.48 26.65
C HIS A 703 5.97 -24.18 26.62
N ALA A 704 6.00 -23.43 27.72
CA ALA A 704 5.23 -22.19 27.83
C ALA A 704 5.68 -21.13 26.81
N ARG A 705 4.75 -20.28 26.35
CA ARG A 705 5.02 -19.30 25.29
C ARG A 705 5.92 -18.15 25.74
N ASP A 706 5.84 -17.79 27.00
CA ASP A 706 6.63 -16.73 27.66
C ASP A 706 8.03 -17.19 28.08
N SER A 707 8.27 -18.50 28.16
CA SER A 707 9.60 -19.05 28.47
C SER A 707 10.51 -19.21 27.25
N ARG A 708 10.10 -18.73 26.07
CA ARG A 708 10.79 -18.97 24.80
C ARG A 708 10.78 -17.75 23.89
N THR A 709 11.86 -17.55 23.14
CA THR A 709 12.10 -16.36 22.31
C THR A 709 12.52 -16.75 20.90
N ALA A 710 11.79 -16.25 19.90
CA ALA A 710 12.22 -16.23 18.50
C ALA A 710 12.89 -14.89 18.17
N THR A 711 14.22 -14.91 18.03
CA THR A 711 15.05 -13.74 17.70
C THR A 711 15.39 -13.74 16.21
N LEU A 712 14.99 -12.67 15.50
CA LEU A 712 15.33 -12.47 14.08
C LEU A 712 16.40 -11.39 13.93
N MET A 713 17.52 -11.74 13.32
CA MET A 713 18.60 -10.80 13.02
C MET A 713 18.32 -10.01 11.74
N MET A 714 18.41 -8.68 11.84
CA MET A 714 18.15 -7.76 10.72
C MET A 714 19.13 -6.60 10.71
N HIS A 715 19.66 -6.25 9.54
CA HIS A 715 20.41 -5.02 9.34
C HIS A 715 19.52 -3.82 9.69
N THR A 716 20.00 -2.95 10.57
CA THR A 716 19.18 -1.89 11.17
C THR A 716 19.90 -0.55 11.12
N PHE A 717 19.23 0.48 10.60
CA PHE A 717 19.70 1.87 10.65
C PHE A 717 18.49 2.82 10.51
N VAL A 718 18.15 3.51 11.59
CA VAL A 718 16.98 4.41 11.65
C VAL A 718 17.43 5.86 11.74
N GLY A 719 16.83 6.75 10.95
CA GLY A 719 17.11 8.19 10.92
C GLY A 719 15.86 9.07 10.84
N GLN A 720 16.05 10.36 10.55
CA GLN A 720 14.95 11.33 10.45
C GLN A 720 14.40 11.45 9.03
N ASP A 721 15.29 11.36 8.03
CA ASP A 721 14.96 11.46 6.61
C ASP A 721 15.40 10.19 5.88
N VAL A 722 14.57 9.72 4.94
CA VAL A 722 14.80 8.44 4.26
C VAL A 722 15.92 8.53 3.23
N ASP A 723 16.09 9.67 2.56
CA ASP A 723 17.10 9.86 1.52
C ASP A 723 18.48 9.93 2.18
N ASP A 724 18.62 10.69 3.28
CA ASP A 724 19.86 10.77 4.07
C ASP A 724 20.26 9.41 4.65
N VAL A 725 19.28 8.64 5.16
CA VAL A 725 19.51 7.28 5.65
C VAL A 725 20.05 6.39 4.53
N LEU A 726 19.41 6.42 3.36
CA LEU A 726 19.80 5.60 2.22
C LEU A 726 21.20 5.95 1.71
N ASP A 727 21.53 7.24 1.61
CA ASP A 727 22.86 7.70 1.21
C ASP A 727 23.94 7.24 2.19
N THR A 728 23.63 7.24 3.50
CA THR A 728 24.56 6.78 4.54
C THR A 728 24.83 5.28 4.48
N VAL A 729 23.80 4.44 4.26
CA VAL A 729 23.94 2.97 4.36
C VAL A 729 24.27 2.27 3.04
N ARG A 730 24.02 2.91 1.88
CA ARG A 730 24.14 2.27 0.56
C ARG A 730 25.53 1.71 0.32
N GLY A 731 26.57 2.53 0.47
CA GLY A 731 27.96 2.09 0.31
C GLY A 731 28.33 0.94 1.25
N PRO A 732 28.21 1.12 2.57
CA PRO A 732 28.51 0.09 3.57
C PRO A 732 27.78 -1.23 3.34
N LEU A 733 26.46 -1.21 3.16
CA LEU A 733 25.67 -2.42 3.01
C LEU A 733 25.98 -3.14 1.70
N THR A 734 26.23 -2.42 0.60
CA THR A 734 26.67 -3.02 -0.67
C THR A 734 28.03 -3.70 -0.52
N ALA A 735 28.99 -3.10 0.21
CA ALA A 735 30.29 -3.71 0.50
C ALA A 735 30.13 -4.97 1.37
N TYR A 736 29.34 -4.88 2.43
CA TYR A 736 29.02 -6.01 3.30
C TYR A 736 28.41 -7.18 2.53
N LEU A 737 27.39 -6.92 1.69
CA LEU A 737 26.74 -7.95 0.88
C LEU A 737 27.69 -8.60 -0.14
N ARG A 738 28.67 -7.85 -0.65
CA ARG A 738 29.72 -8.34 -1.56
C ARG A 738 30.70 -9.27 -0.87
N ALA A 739 31.17 -8.92 0.33
CA ALA A 739 32.07 -9.74 1.12
C ALA A 739 31.46 -11.11 1.47
N HIS A 740 30.13 -11.19 1.47
CA HIS A 740 29.37 -12.40 1.77
C HIS A 740 28.85 -13.11 0.51
N VAL A 741 29.77 -13.49 -0.41
CA VAL A 741 29.51 -14.09 -1.75
C VAL A 741 28.50 -15.26 -1.76
N ALA A 742 28.38 -16.04 -0.68
CA ALA A 742 27.38 -17.10 -0.57
C ALA A 742 25.92 -16.59 -0.60
N LEU A 743 25.67 -15.36 -0.15
CA LEU A 743 24.38 -14.68 -0.25
C LEU A 743 24.01 -14.36 -1.70
N MET A 744 25.01 -13.91 -2.46
CA MET A 744 24.85 -13.61 -3.88
C MET A 744 24.55 -14.89 -4.68
N GLN A 745 25.15 -16.03 -4.31
CA GLN A 745 24.87 -17.32 -4.94
C GLN A 745 23.41 -17.76 -4.82
N THR A 746 22.81 -17.64 -3.63
CA THR A 746 21.40 -18.00 -3.40
C THR A 746 20.46 -17.03 -4.12
N MET A 747 20.79 -15.74 -4.14
CA MET A 747 20.00 -14.73 -4.85
C MET A 747 20.06 -14.89 -6.37
N VAL A 748 21.24 -15.20 -6.94
CA VAL A 748 21.41 -15.48 -8.38
C VAL A 748 20.67 -16.75 -8.80
N LYS A 749 20.70 -17.81 -7.96
CA LYS A 749 19.89 -19.02 -8.18
C LYS A 749 18.38 -18.75 -8.16
N SER A 750 17.91 -17.84 -7.31
CA SER A 750 16.49 -17.45 -7.25
C SER A 750 16.02 -16.61 -8.44
N LEU A 751 16.95 -16.09 -9.25
CA LEU A 751 16.69 -15.22 -10.40
C LEU A 751 16.86 -15.94 -11.76
N ASP A 752 17.23 -17.23 -11.77
CA ASP A 752 17.51 -18.05 -12.97
C ASP A 752 18.52 -17.40 -13.95
N LEU A 753 19.44 -16.60 -13.42
CA LEU A 753 20.47 -15.90 -14.18
C LEU A 753 21.72 -16.78 -14.32
N GLN A 754 22.11 -17.13 -15.56
CA GLN A 754 23.40 -17.76 -15.85
C GLN A 754 24.52 -16.71 -15.90
N VAL A 755 24.91 -16.17 -14.74
CA VAL A 755 25.98 -15.18 -14.63
C VAL A 755 27.05 -15.71 -13.66
N ASP A 756 28.31 -15.69 -14.08
CA ASP A 756 29.43 -16.03 -13.21
C ASP A 756 29.71 -14.87 -12.25
N ILE A 757 29.26 -15.04 -11.01
CA ILE A 757 29.43 -14.11 -9.88
C ILE A 757 30.90 -13.84 -9.51
N ASN A 758 31.85 -14.62 -10.02
CA ASN A 758 33.28 -14.37 -9.80
C ASN A 758 33.85 -13.36 -10.81
N GLU A 759 33.10 -12.96 -11.85
CA GLU A 759 33.52 -11.91 -12.78
C GLU A 759 33.34 -10.50 -12.15
N PRO A 760 34.43 -9.72 -11.96
CA PRO A 760 34.38 -8.42 -11.28
C PRO A 760 33.43 -7.39 -11.91
N LYS A 761 33.19 -7.49 -13.23
CA LYS A 761 32.35 -6.56 -14.00
C LYS A 761 30.88 -6.54 -13.57
N TRP A 762 30.36 -7.62 -12.96
CA TRP A 762 28.96 -7.72 -12.55
C TRP A 762 28.75 -7.56 -11.04
N ALA A 763 29.81 -7.66 -10.24
CA ALA A 763 29.74 -7.64 -8.77
C ALA A 763 29.15 -6.33 -8.22
N ASP A 764 29.53 -5.17 -8.78
CA ASP A 764 29.02 -3.87 -8.35
C ASP A 764 27.53 -3.69 -8.69
N TYR A 765 27.12 -4.12 -9.89
CA TYR A 765 25.73 -4.03 -10.36
C TYR A 765 24.81 -4.98 -9.58
N LEU A 766 25.23 -6.23 -9.38
CA LEU A 766 24.49 -7.22 -8.60
C LEU A 766 24.39 -6.82 -7.13
N ALA A 767 25.44 -6.27 -6.52
CA ALA A 767 25.42 -5.82 -5.14
C ALA A 767 24.55 -4.57 -4.94
N SER A 768 24.51 -3.66 -5.92
CA SER A 768 23.60 -2.50 -5.90
C SER A 768 22.14 -2.89 -6.09
N TYR A 769 21.87 -3.86 -6.97
CA TYR A 769 20.53 -4.44 -7.16
C TYR A 769 20.07 -5.24 -5.94
N ALA A 770 20.99 -6.01 -5.33
CA ALA A 770 20.75 -6.73 -4.07
C ALA A 770 20.40 -5.77 -2.93
N PHE A 771 21.10 -4.63 -2.84
CA PHE A 771 20.80 -3.59 -1.85
C PHE A 771 19.36 -3.09 -1.98
N GLU A 772 18.92 -2.69 -3.18
CA GLU A 772 17.57 -2.15 -3.40
C GLU A 772 16.45 -3.15 -3.05
N ARG A 773 16.66 -4.45 -3.30
CA ARG A 773 15.73 -5.51 -2.91
C ARG A 773 15.78 -5.76 -1.41
N TYR A 774 16.98 -5.95 -0.86
CA TYR A 774 17.21 -6.35 0.53
C TYR A 774 16.80 -5.26 1.53
N TYR A 775 17.07 -3.99 1.22
CA TYR A 775 16.64 -2.85 2.01
C TYR A 775 15.12 -2.82 2.21
N ARG A 776 14.35 -3.05 1.13
CA ARG A 776 12.88 -2.94 1.15
C ARG A 776 12.17 -4.11 1.83
N SER A 777 12.76 -5.30 1.79
CA SER A 777 12.08 -6.53 2.23
C SER A 777 12.77 -7.27 3.37
N GLY A 778 14.04 -6.99 3.66
CA GLY A 778 14.87 -7.79 4.58
C GLY A 778 15.73 -6.98 5.55
N ALA A 779 15.48 -5.68 5.70
CA ALA A 779 16.19 -4.81 6.63
C ALA A 779 15.21 -3.91 7.40
N LEU A 780 15.68 -3.37 8.52
CA LEU A 780 14.99 -2.37 9.32
C LEU A 780 15.74 -1.03 9.18
N ILE A 781 15.72 -0.50 7.96
CA ILE A 781 16.39 0.75 7.60
C ILE A 781 15.34 1.76 7.13
N GLY A 782 15.42 3.01 7.57
CA GLY A 782 14.47 4.06 7.20
C GLY A 782 14.25 5.07 8.32
N THR A 783 13.06 5.68 8.38
CA THR A 783 12.63 6.55 9.48
C THR A 783 11.87 5.76 10.55
N VAL A 784 11.69 6.36 11.72
CA VAL A 784 10.90 5.77 12.81
C VAL A 784 9.53 5.29 12.32
N THR A 785 8.81 6.08 11.51
CA THR A 785 7.49 5.71 11.02
C THR A 785 7.52 4.80 9.79
N SER A 786 8.51 4.94 8.89
CA SER A 786 8.63 4.05 7.74
C SER A 786 9.00 2.61 8.14
N CYS A 787 9.60 2.41 9.31
CA CYS A 787 9.93 1.09 9.85
C CYS A 787 8.72 0.38 10.53
N LEU A 788 7.65 1.10 10.91
CA LEU A 788 6.49 0.50 11.61
C LEU A 788 5.81 -0.63 10.80
N PRO A 789 5.59 -0.51 9.48
CA PRO A 789 5.01 -1.60 8.69
C PRO A 789 5.85 -2.88 8.69
N MET A 790 7.18 -2.78 8.73
CA MET A 790 8.05 -3.96 8.85
C MET A 790 7.85 -4.59 10.23
N VAL A 791 7.85 -3.78 11.30
CA VAL A 791 7.57 -4.26 12.66
C VAL A 791 6.20 -4.95 12.77
N ASP A 792 5.17 -4.43 12.11
CA ASP A 792 3.85 -5.06 12.01
C ASP A 792 3.92 -6.47 11.39
N LYS A 793 4.73 -6.65 10.33
CA LYS A 793 4.95 -7.97 9.72
C LYS A 793 5.65 -8.94 10.68
N LEU A 794 6.70 -8.48 11.36
CA LEU A 794 7.46 -9.31 12.30
C LEU A 794 6.59 -9.80 13.46
N LEU A 795 5.78 -8.91 14.04
CA LEU A 795 4.82 -9.28 15.09
C LEU A 795 3.76 -10.27 14.59
N SER A 796 3.28 -10.08 13.36
CA SER A 796 2.30 -10.99 12.75
C SER A 796 2.88 -12.37 12.45
N GLY A 797 4.21 -12.46 12.28
CA GLY A 797 4.95 -13.71 12.10
C GLY A 797 5.54 -14.29 13.39
N ASP A 798 5.01 -13.91 14.55
CA ASP A 798 5.39 -14.43 15.87
C ASP A 798 6.86 -14.25 16.27
N VAL A 799 7.54 -13.25 15.70
CA VAL A 799 8.87 -12.81 16.15
C VAL A 799 8.75 -12.15 17.52
N ASP A 800 9.62 -12.53 18.45
CA ASP A 800 9.65 -12.01 19.82
C ASP A 800 10.69 -10.90 20.00
N GLU A 801 11.81 -10.99 19.29
CA GLU A 801 12.93 -10.06 19.40
C GLU A 801 13.57 -9.82 18.04
N VAL A 802 13.92 -8.56 17.75
CA VAL A 802 14.79 -8.21 16.63
C VAL A 802 16.21 -8.02 17.15
N ALA A 803 17.15 -8.82 16.65
CA ALA A 803 18.57 -8.60 16.85
C ALA A 803 19.05 -7.60 15.78
N CYS A 804 19.10 -6.33 16.16
CA CYS A 804 19.49 -5.22 15.29
C CYS A 804 20.99 -5.29 14.99
N LEU A 805 21.31 -5.73 13.78
CA LEU A 805 22.67 -5.74 13.27
C LEU A 805 23.06 -4.31 12.84
N ILE A 806 23.93 -3.67 13.63
CA ILE A 806 24.23 -2.23 13.53
C ILE A 806 25.65 -1.92 13.00
N ASP A 807 26.53 -2.92 12.89
CA ASP A 807 27.96 -2.75 12.59
C ASP A 807 28.37 -3.35 11.22
N PHE A 808 27.57 -3.07 10.19
CA PHE A 808 27.79 -3.55 8.81
C PHE A 808 28.61 -2.56 7.94
N GLY A 809 29.53 -1.81 8.55
CA GLY A 809 30.43 -0.87 7.87
C GLY A 809 30.01 0.61 7.91
N VAL A 810 28.95 0.96 8.64
CA VAL A 810 28.55 2.36 8.84
C VAL A 810 29.43 3.01 9.91
N GLY A 811 29.80 4.28 9.73
CA GLY A 811 30.68 5.01 10.66
C GLY A 811 30.13 5.06 12.09
N THR A 812 31.01 4.92 13.08
CA THR A 812 30.64 4.78 14.51
C THR A 812 29.70 5.88 15.01
N ASP A 813 30.01 7.15 14.73
CA ASP A 813 29.20 8.26 15.25
C ASP A 813 27.79 8.28 14.63
N ALA A 814 27.67 7.93 13.34
CA ALA A 814 26.37 7.80 12.67
C ALA A 814 25.54 6.63 13.22
N VAL A 815 26.17 5.50 13.55
CA VAL A 815 25.48 4.39 14.21
C VAL A 815 24.98 4.81 15.60
N LEU A 816 25.81 5.48 16.40
CA LEU A 816 25.42 5.94 17.75
C LEU A 816 24.28 6.96 17.70
N GLU A 817 24.26 7.87 16.71
CA GLU A 817 23.12 8.75 16.47
C GLU A 817 21.86 7.97 16.09
N SER A 818 22.00 6.99 15.19
CA SER A 818 20.89 6.12 14.77
C SER A 818 20.25 5.35 15.93
N LEU A 819 21.04 4.99 16.96
CA LEU A 819 20.52 4.32 18.15
C LEU A 819 19.45 5.15 18.89
N THR A 820 19.53 6.49 18.83
CA THR A 820 18.52 7.37 19.43
C THR A 820 17.16 7.22 18.74
N HIS A 821 17.14 7.13 17.41
CA HIS A 821 15.94 6.88 16.62
C HIS A 821 15.44 5.45 16.77
N LEU A 822 16.33 4.47 16.88
CA LEU A 822 15.97 3.09 17.16
C LEU A 822 15.31 2.94 18.55
N ALA A 823 15.80 3.68 19.56
CA ALA A 823 15.18 3.73 20.88
C ALA A 823 13.77 4.38 20.84
N GLU A 824 13.58 5.41 20.02
CA GLU A 824 12.24 5.99 19.77
C GLU A 824 11.31 4.97 19.12
N LEU A 825 11.74 4.29 18.04
CA LEU A 825 10.97 3.23 17.39
C LEU A 825 10.56 2.14 18.39
N LYS A 826 11.51 1.63 19.18
CA LYS A 826 11.25 0.65 20.24
C LYS A 826 10.17 1.13 21.20
N ARG A 827 10.26 2.38 21.66
CA ARG A 827 9.27 2.96 22.58
C ARG A 827 7.87 2.99 21.96
N LEU A 828 7.74 3.37 20.68
CA LEU A 828 6.45 3.33 19.97
C LEU A 828 5.93 1.89 19.82
N VAL A 829 6.81 0.92 19.58
CA VAL A 829 6.41 -0.48 19.44
C VAL A 829 5.92 -1.08 20.77
N GLN A 830 6.49 -0.62 21.90
CA GLN A 830 6.16 -1.08 23.25
C GLN A 830 4.98 -0.33 23.90
N ASP A 831 4.63 0.87 23.41
CA ASP A 831 3.51 1.69 23.89
C ASP A 831 2.58 2.08 22.72
N GLU A 832 1.44 1.38 22.66
CA GLU A 832 0.44 1.55 21.61
C GLU A 832 -0.19 2.95 21.62
N SER A 833 -0.29 3.60 22.78
CA SER A 833 -0.84 4.97 22.89
C SER A 833 0.13 5.98 22.30
N LEU A 834 1.42 5.87 22.62
CA LEU A 834 2.47 6.70 22.03
C LEU A 834 2.59 6.50 20.52
N ARG A 835 2.52 5.25 20.04
CA ARG A 835 2.46 4.94 18.60
C ARG A 835 1.29 5.63 17.94
N MET A 836 0.08 5.41 18.46
CA MET A 836 -1.12 5.99 17.87
C MET A 836 -1.05 7.52 17.89
N GLN A 837 -0.52 8.12 18.96
CA GLN A 837 -0.30 9.56 19.00
C GLN A 837 0.65 10.03 17.88
N ARG A 838 1.79 9.36 17.69
CA ARG A 838 2.75 9.75 16.65
C ARG A 838 2.17 9.62 15.25
N VAL A 839 1.57 8.46 14.96
CA VAL A 839 0.95 8.15 13.66
C VAL A 839 -0.15 9.14 13.31
N LEU A 840 -1.05 9.42 14.26
CA LEU A 840 -2.14 10.36 14.03
C LEU A 840 -1.65 11.81 13.94
N THR A 841 -0.60 12.19 14.68
CA THR A 841 -0.01 13.53 14.58
C THR A 841 0.64 13.76 13.22
N GLU A 842 1.39 12.79 12.70
CA GLU A 842 1.97 12.88 11.34
C GLU A 842 0.89 12.89 10.27
N TYR A 843 -0.12 12.02 10.40
CA TYR A 843 -1.28 12.00 9.52
C TYR A 843 -2.00 13.36 9.45
N LEU A 844 -2.17 14.03 10.59
CA LEU A 844 -2.73 15.37 10.67
C LEU A 844 -1.78 16.43 10.10
N ALA A 845 -0.47 16.33 10.34
CA ALA A 845 0.50 17.28 9.82
C ALA A 845 0.56 17.30 8.28
N GLU A 846 0.44 16.14 7.64
CA GLU A 846 0.32 16.02 6.17
C GLU A 846 -0.95 16.70 5.63
N ARG A 847 -2.06 16.58 6.36
CA ARG A 847 -3.40 17.01 5.90
C ARG A 847 -3.76 18.43 6.33
N LEU A 848 -3.06 18.97 7.32
CA LEU A 848 -3.23 20.31 7.87
C LEU A 848 -1.90 21.08 7.86
N PRO A 849 -1.29 21.33 6.69
CA PRO A 849 -0.06 22.10 6.61
C PRO A 849 -0.30 23.53 7.14
N GLY A 850 0.43 23.90 8.21
CA GLY A 850 0.34 25.22 8.86
C GLY A 850 -0.61 25.31 10.06
N ALA A 851 -1.41 24.28 10.34
CA ALA A 851 -2.21 24.17 11.55
C ALA A 851 -1.87 22.85 12.25
N ARG A 852 -0.98 22.90 13.26
CA ARG A 852 -0.62 21.74 14.08
C ARG A 852 -1.40 21.78 15.39
N PRO A 853 -2.61 21.22 15.46
CA PRO A 853 -3.37 21.17 16.70
C PRO A 853 -2.61 20.29 17.70
N GLU A 854 -2.42 20.79 18.93
CA GLU A 854 -1.92 19.96 20.03
C GLU A 854 -3.00 18.94 20.40
N LEU A 855 -2.84 17.73 19.86
CA LEU A 855 -3.74 16.61 20.07
C LEU A 855 -3.08 15.55 20.95
N THR A 856 -3.73 15.21 22.05
CA THR A 856 -3.37 14.06 22.89
C THR A 856 -4.22 12.86 22.50
N VAL A 857 -3.63 11.67 22.38
CA VAL A 857 -4.37 10.45 22.02
C VAL A 857 -4.52 9.53 23.23
N ARG A 858 -5.73 9.05 23.47
CA ARG A 858 -6.07 8.04 24.48
C ARG A 858 -6.72 6.84 23.83
N LEU A 859 -6.20 5.66 24.09
CA LEU A 859 -6.80 4.42 23.58
C LEU A 859 -7.96 3.98 24.47
N THR A 860 -9.08 3.61 23.85
CA THR A 860 -10.27 3.05 24.53
C THR A 860 -10.74 1.77 23.84
N ASP A 861 -11.42 0.89 24.58
CA ASP A 861 -11.97 -0.37 24.08
C ASP A 861 -13.30 -0.18 23.34
N SER A 862 -14.05 0.85 23.69
CA SER A 862 -15.27 1.27 23.01
C SER A 862 -15.54 2.75 23.22
N LEU A 863 -16.32 3.35 22.32
CA LEU A 863 -16.91 4.66 22.53
C LEU A 863 -18.33 4.42 23.08
N SER A 864 -18.53 4.59 24.38
CA SER A 864 -19.87 4.49 24.97
C SER A 864 -20.74 5.68 24.55
N ALA A 865 -21.99 5.40 24.19
CA ALA A 865 -23.06 6.39 24.26
C ALA A 865 -23.41 6.58 25.75
N GLU A 866 -23.53 7.83 26.17
CA GLU A 866 -23.92 8.30 27.52
C GLU A 866 -22.85 8.27 28.62
N HIS A 867 -22.62 9.44 29.22
CA HIS A 867 -22.34 9.59 30.66
C HIS A 867 -23.25 10.70 31.22
N PRO A 868 -23.61 10.61 32.51
CA PRO A 868 -24.74 11.32 33.09
C PRO A 868 -24.50 12.83 33.14
N VAL A 869 -25.60 13.56 32.95
CA VAL A 869 -25.72 15.00 33.15
C VAL A 869 -25.10 15.38 34.51
N PRO A 870 -24.16 16.34 34.57
CA PRO A 870 -23.70 16.85 35.84
C PRO A 870 -24.87 17.58 36.51
N THR A 871 -25.35 17.03 37.61
CA THR A 871 -26.20 17.77 38.54
C THR A 871 -25.40 18.94 39.11
N ARG A 872 -26.07 20.10 39.10
CA ARG A 872 -25.61 21.46 39.44
C ARG A 872 -24.61 21.59 40.59
#